data_AF-A0AAW6TSM8-F1
#
_entry.id   AF-A0AAW6TSM8-F1
#
_cell.length_a   1.000
_cell.length_b   1.000
_cell.length_c   1.000
_cell.angle_alpha   90.00
_cell.angle_beta   90.00
_cell.angle_gamma   90.00
#
_symmetry.space_group_name_H-M   'P 1'
#
loop_
_entity.id
_entity.type
_entity.pdbx_description
1 polymer ?
#
loop_
_entity_poly.entity_id
_entity_poly.type
_entity_poly.pdbx_seq_one_letter_code
_entity_poly.pdbx_strand_id
1 'polypeptide(L)'
;MHSYLGILSSDSLNRDGYVIAFEALEKSIGETAIKGMPSLIDHDFHRPAGWIFPFGILIEPKISKTVGNFHICDNEEDRNIIYPKIQDYWQFINHEACKEYIDEFKVLLKDNFSNEGKFIHKGCVAYNLSNIAEKEFPKLFENLDKSGLIFLDDILVDFEYVGSGIFKSKSNDFCIFCHQFFKRNLSLINNYNTYFIDEFIQMNSNKEIRLRIAIDRNLIGLSKTYQGVLEFDYWWGPKFNDDISSLPDQVTRYECNEEQKFFNGVLGTEFWWKTDENEKTLEIEEIREKPSLGIDTDSYGCRYIHSIYDSTKKEFNHFDGAVRMYSGDQIMSRWETNINKAGKNTEYTKLFRIDGKLGLAEWKKLCLLYYKGNPLLFEYFGAKEEYDSVKNSAKVQDQLTEYIPNKINTEDGIRLFTSYHPKSSEYSSFQRKIIHPDIIKFQNGEYINVLEYDIIEIDKYLKRTGSKMDYPVEINFLKPFDFYTNYPTILHASEDTERLLQNTIEAFKTIFEIQNRTLNKTISFTIAWEMEDFEVRLSVFGKSSEIAKWLNEFQIIPIDYENFRQWLIKQRKWIYENYNYLEKDFTQLLKNDGVFHIKRKAIAHEMISFPNDEDESYFEIKAKADTELDKLIKDKFIFPSYMGIIKKATCSKTGSDYFTSDTSKYLDNDVTMVIEKIKLAGFFCTDEEFIR
;
A
#
# COMPACT_ATOMS: atom_id res chain seq x y z
N MET A 1 -18.18 -5.76 -5.33
CA MET A 1 -16.85 -5.14 -5.35
C MET A 1 -16.88 -3.83 -4.61
N HIS A 2 -16.27 -3.79 -3.45
CA HIS A 2 -16.07 -2.57 -2.68
C HIS A 2 -14.77 -1.87 -3.06
N SER A 3 -14.79 -0.52 -3.02
CA SER A 3 -13.63 0.30 -3.35
C SER A 3 -13.19 1.13 -2.15
N TYR A 4 -11.89 1.12 -1.85
CA TYR A 4 -11.31 1.86 -0.74
C TYR A 4 -10.02 2.54 -1.16
N LEU A 5 -9.77 3.73 -0.63
CA LEU A 5 -8.49 4.40 -0.78
C LEU A 5 -7.55 3.93 0.34
N GLY A 6 -6.29 3.64 0.01
CA GLY A 6 -5.31 3.23 1.02
C GLY A 6 -3.90 3.71 0.71
N ILE A 7 -3.10 3.84 1.76
CA ILE A 7 -1.65 4.04 1.66
C ILE A 7 -0.99 2.69 1.36
N LEU A 8 -0.13 2.66 0.34
CA LEU A 8 0.55 1.45 -0.11
C LEU A 8 1.95 1.31 0.48
N SER A 9 2.72 2.40 0.46
CA SER A 9 4.14 2.43 0.84
C SER A 9 4.56 3.86 1.14
N SER A 10 5.75 4.02 1.72
CA SER A 10 6.34 5.34 1.98
C SER A 10 7.87 5.31 1.85
N ASP A 11 8.47 6.49 1.80
CA ASP A 11 9.93 6.67 1.86
C ASP A 11 10.45 6.81 3.30
N SER A 12 9.65 6.43 4.30
CA SER A 12 10.10 6.29 5.67
C SER A 12 10.93 5.02 5.86
N LEU A 13 11.80 5.04 6.88
CA LEU A 13 12.53 3.86 7.29
C LEU A 13 11.53 2.78 7.72
N ASN A 14 11.49 1.69 6.96
CA ASN A 14 10.65 0.56 7.28
C ASN A 14 11.28 -0.25 8.42
N ARG A 15 10.52 -1.18 9.02
CA ARG A 15 10.99 -1.98 10.16
C ARG A 15 12.09 -3.00 9.77
N ASP A 16 12.31 -3.25 8.47
CA ASP A 16 13.46 -4.05 7.98
C ASP A 16 14.73 -3.19 7.82
N GLY A 17 14.67 -1.89 8.13
CA GLY A 17 15.80 -0.97 7.99
C GLY A 17 16.04 -0.48 6.56
N TYR A 18 15.06 -0.62 5.67
CA TYR A 18 15.12 -0.11 4.30
C TYR A 18 14.34 1.18 4.13
N VAL A 19 14.80 2.01 3.20
CA VAL A 19 14.09 3.18 2.70
C VAL A 19 13.86 2.97 1.21
N ILE A 20 12.61 3.06 0.77
CA ILE A 20 12.31 3.09 -0.67
C ILE A 20 12.51 4.53 -1.14
N ALA A 21 13.47 4.73 -2.04
CA ALA A 21 13.76 6.05 -2.57
C ALA A 21 12.51 6.65 -3.23
N PHE A 22 12.33 7.96 -3.10
CA PHE A 22 11.18 8.67 -3.68
C PHE A 22 11.09 8.46 -5.20
N GLU A 23 12.23 8.43 -5.88
CA GLU A 23 12.34 8.17 -7.31
C GLU A 23 11.85 6.78 -7.72
N ALA A 24 11.94 5.80 -6.82
CA ALA A 24 11.42 4.45 -7.03
C ALA A 24 9.91 4.38 -6.74
N LEU A 25 9.44 5.07 -5.69
CA LEU A 25 8.02 5.21 -5.41
C LEU A 25 7.29 5.89 -6.59
N GLU A 26 7.86 6.98 -7.09
CA GLU A 26 7.27 7.74 -8.20
C GLU A 26 7.25 6.94 -9.49
N LYS A 27 8.36 6.31 -9.84
CA LYS A 27 8.44 5.45 -11.03
C LYS A 27 7.43 4.30 -10.95
N SER A 28 7.30 3.66 -9.78
CA SER A 28 6.33 2.59 -9.57
C SER A 28 4.90 3.05 -9.81
N ILE A 29 4.54 4.28 -9.42
CA ILE A 29 3.22 4.83 -9.67
C ILE A 29 3.03 5.11 -11.17
N GLY A 30 3.98 5.76 -11.84
CA GLY A 30 3.90 6.01 -13.29
C GLY A 30 3.72 4.74 -14.12
N GLU A 31 4.36 3.64 -13.73
CA GLU A 31 4.26 2.35 -14.42
C GLU A 31 2.94 1.61 -14.17
N THR A 32 2.28 1.85 -13.02
CA THR A 32 1.15 1.02 -12.54
C THR A 32 -0.17 1.76 -12.42
N ALA A 33 -0.21 3.10 -12.46
CA ALA A 33 -1.44 3.88 -12.25
C ALA A 33 -2.60 3.50 -13.17
N ILE A 34 -2.30 3.20 -14.43
CA ILE A 34 -3.32 2.87 -15.43
C ILE A 34 -3.60 1.37 -15.51
N LYS A 35 -2.55 0.54 -15.36
CA LYS A 35 -2.66 -0.93 -15.49
C LYS A 35 -3.20 -1.58 -14.23
N GLY A 36 -2.88 -1.00 -13.08
CA GLY A 36 -3.06 -1.59 -11.76
C GLY A 36 -2.21 -2.82 -11.52
N MET A 37 -2.41 -3.45 -10.37
CA MET A 37 -1.71 -4.65 -9.94
C MET A 37 -2.59 -5.54 -9.05
N PRO A 38 -2.28 -6.84 -8.93
CA PRO A 38 -3.01 -7.74 -8.05
C PRO A 38 -2.99 -7.30 -6.57
N SER A 39 -4.14 -7.43 -5.89
CA SER A 39 -4.21 -7.46 -4.43
C SER A 39 -4.27 -8.92 -3.99
N LEU A 40 -3.30 -9.37 -3.18
CA LEU A 40 -3.15 -10.76 -2.77
C LEU A 40 -3.19 -10.88 -1.25
N ILE A 41 -3.75 -11.98 -0.74
CA ILE A 41 -3.65 -12.33 0.67
C ILE A 41 -2.28 -12.96 0.92
N ASP A 42 -1.50 -12.40 1.86
CA ASP A 42 -0.15 -12.88 2.20
C ASP A 42 0.77 -13.05 0.96
N HIS A 43 0.72 -12.11 0.02
CA HIS A 43 1.52 -12.13 -1.22
C HIS A 43 1.39 -13.42 -2.06
N ASP A 44 0.31 -14.18 -1.89
CA ASP A 44 0.09 -15.46 -2.54
C ASP A 44 -0.80 -15.31 -3.78
N PHE A 45 -0.23 -15.59 -4.96
CA PHE A 45 -0.95 -15.49 -6.23
C PHE A 45 -2.08 -16.50 -6.38
N HIS A 46 -2.12 -17.55 -5.55
CA HIS A 46 -3.26 -18.47 -5.48
C HIS A 46 -4.41 -17.93 -4.63
N ARG A 47 -4.21 -16.82 -3.92
CA ARG A 47 -5.16 -16.25 -2.96
C ARG A 47 -5.41 -14.77 -3.25
N PRO A 48 -6.00 -14.46 -4.41
CA PRO A 48 -6.34 -13.09 -4.75
C PRO A 48 -7.41 -12.53 -3.82
N ALA A 49 -7.19 -11.30 -3.36
CA ALA A 49 -8.17 -10.50 -2.62
C ALA A 49 -8.93 -9.54 -3.55
N GLY A 50 -8.27 -9.07 -4.61
CA GLY A 50 -8.80 -7.99 -5.43
C GLY A 50 -7.79 -7.42 -6.42
N TRP A 51 -8.00 -6.16 -6.79
CA TRP A 51 -7.14 -5.40 -7.69
C TRP A 51 -6.85 -4.02 -7.12
N ILE A 52 -5.65 -3.50 -7.35
CA ILE A 52 -5.22 -2.19 -6.84
C ILE A 52 -4.84 -1.33 -8.04
N PHE A 53 -5.24 -0.05 -8.04
CA PHE A 53 -4.67 0.97 -8.91
C PHE A 53 -3.82 1.93 -8.07
N PRO A 54 -2.48 1.72 -7.98
CA PRO A 54 -1.56 2.67 -7.38
C PRO A 54 -1.50 3.93 -8.24
N PHE A 55 -2.21 4.99 -7.87
CA PHE A 55 -2.49 6.08 -8.81
C PHE A 55 -1.88 7.42 -8.40
N GLY A 56 -1.33 7.54 -7.19
CA GLY A 56 -0.76 8.82 -6.76
C GLY A 56 0.25 8.75 -5.64
N ILE A 57 0.88 9.90 -5.40
CA ILE A 57 1.93 10.10 -4.41
C ILE A 57 1.60 11.35 -3.62
N LEU A 58 1.44 11.17 -2.32
CA LEU A 58 1.26 12.23 -1.34
C LEU A 58 2.63 12.64 -0.80
N ILE A 59 3.01 13.91 -0.97
CA ILE A 59 4.22 14.50 -0.41
C ILE A 59 3.80 15.37 0.77
N GLU A 60 4.28 15.01 1.95
CA GLU A 60 4.12 15.74 3.20
C GLU A 60 5.50 16.12 3.75
N PRO A 61 5.60 17.02 4.74
CA PRO A 61 6.87 17.27 5.42
C PRO A 61 7.51 15.97 5.90
N LYS A 62 8.73 15.69 5.43
CA LYS A 62 9.58 14.55 5.82
C LYS A 62 9.05 13.14 5.51
N ILE A 63 7.90 13.01 4.86
CA ILE A 63 7.37 11.72 4.42
C ILE A 63 6.62 11.85 3.11
N SER A 64 6.89 10.92 2.19
CA SER A 64 6.14 10.74 0.96
C SER A 64 5.50 9.35 0.97
N LYS A 65 4.22 9.29 0.57
CA LYS A 65 3.40 8.08 0.63
C LYS A 65 2.79 7.79 -0.74
N THR A 66 2.84 6.55 -1.19
CA THR A 66 2.09 6.12 -2.38
C THR A 66 0.66 5.76 -1.99
N VAL A 67 -0.30 6.13 -2.83
CA VAL A 67 -1.73 5.98 -2.58
C VAL A 67 -2.35 5.14 -3.70
N GLY A 68 -3.23 4.21 -3.32
CA GLY A 68 -3.90 3.31 -4.25
C GLY A 68 -5.40 3.19 -4.01
N ASN A 69 -6.14 2.96 -5.09
CA ASN A 69 -7.53 2.54 -5.04
C ASN A 69 -7.59 1.00 -5.03
N PHE A 70 -8.05 0.43 -3.91
CA PHE A 70 -8.28 -0.99 -3.74
C PHE A 70 -9.68 -1.34 -4.20
N HIS A 71 -9.80 -2.40 -4.98
CA HIS A 71 -11.05 -3.03 -5.39
C HIS A 71 -11.08 -4.46 -4.86
N ILE A 72 -11.84 -4.69 -3.79
CA ILE A 72 -11.88 -5.97 -3.09
C ILE A 72 -13.06 -6.79 -3.60
N CYS A 73 -12.84 -8.09 -3.83
CA CYS A 73 -13.89 -9.01 -4.25
C CYS A 73 -14.77 -9.41 -3.06
N ASP A 74 -16.08 -9.22 -3.17
CA ASP A 74 -17.03 -9.55 -2.10
C ASP A 74 -17.80 -10.84 -2.41
N ASN A 75 -18.05 -11.10 -3.68
CA ASN A 75 -18.86 -12.22 -4.16
C ASN A 75 -18.18 -12.98 -5.31
N GLU A 76 -18.82 -14.05 -5.79
CA GLU A 76 -18.29 -14.86 -6.90
C GLU A 76 -18.25 -14.11 -8.24
N GLU A 77 -19.19 -13.20 -8.49
CA GLU A 77 -19.22 -12.39 -9.72
C GLU A 77 -17.97 -11.51 -9.82
N ASP A 78 -17.58 -10.86 -8.72
CA ASP A 78 -16.35 -10.08 -8.64
C ASP A 78 -15.12 -10.95 -8.92
N ARG A 79 -15.07 -12.17 -8.36
CA ARG A 79 -13.94 -13.11 -8.55
C ARG A 79 -13.82 -13.54 -10.00
N ASN A 80 -14.94 -13.80 -10.66
CA ASN A 80 -14.96 -14.17 -12.09
C ASN A 80 -14.40 -13.05 -12.99
N ILE A 81 -14.44 -11.80 -12.54
CA ILE A 81 -13.83 -10.65 -13.24
C ILE A 81 -12.34 -10.50 -12.88
N ILE A 82 -11.98 -10.63 -11.61
CA ILE A 82 -10.63 -10.31 -11.13
C ILE A 82 -9.63 -11.46 -11.33
N TYR A 83 -10.04 -12.72 -11.15
CA TYR A 83 -9.12 -13.85 -11.20
C TYR A 83 -8.45 -14.01 -12.58
N PRO A 84 -9.18 -13.91 -13.71
CA PRO A 84 -8.54 -13.92 -15.03
C PRO A 84 -7.55 -12.78 -15.20
N LYS A 85 -7.88 -11.56 -14.74
CA LYS A 85 -6.96 -10.40 -14.81
C LYS A 85 -5.65 -10.63 -14.08
N ILE A 86 -5.69 -11.30 -12.92
CA ILE A 86 -4.48 -11.62 -12.15
C ILE A 86 -3.63 -12.66 -12.90
N GLN A 87 -4.26 -13.65 -13.54
CA GLN A 87 -3.54 -14.61 -14.37
C GLN A 87 -2.90 -13.93 -15.59
N ASP A 88 -3.65 -13.08 -16.28
CA ASP A 88 -3.15 -12.31 -17.44
C ASP A 88 -2.00 -11.40 -17.04
N TYR A 89 -2.11 -10.72 -15.89
CA TYR A 89 -1.04 -9.89 -15.34
C TYR A 89 0.22 -10.70 -15.05
N TRP A 90 0.08 -11.84 -14.38
CA TRP A 90 1.22 -12.69 -14.09
C TRP A 90 1.89 -13.19 -15.38
N GLN A 91 1.11 -13.63 -16.36
CA GLN A 91 1.62 -14.06 -17.66
C GLN A 91 2.33 -12.92 -18.39
N PHE A 92 1.76 -11.71 -18.38
CA PHE A 92 2.34 -10.52 -18.99
C PHE A 92 3.68 -10.17 -18.34
N ILE A 93 3.75 -10.01 -17.02
CA ILE A 93 4.99 -9.68 -16.30
C ILE A 93 6.05 -10.76 -16.54
N ASN A 94 5.64 -12.04 -16.50
CA ASN A 94 6.54 -13.15 -16.77
C ASN A 94 7.10 -13.10 -18.20
N HIS A 95 6.24 -12.86 -19.19
CA HIS A 95 6.64 -12.74 -20.58
C HIS A 95 7.60 -11.58 -20.80
N GLU A 96 7.24 -10.39 -20.33
CA GLU A 96 8.06 -9.17 -20.47
C GLU A 96 9.44 -9.35 -19.85
N ALA A 97 9.53 -9.99 -18.69
CA ALA A 97 10.81 -10.25 -18.02
C ALA A 97 11.67 -11.31 -18.74
N CYS A 98 11.06 -12.26 -19.46
CA CYS A 98 11.78 -13.35 -20.11
C CYS A 98 12.11 -13.07 -21.58
N LYS A 99 11.28 -12.31 -22.32
CA LYS A 99 11.26 -12.29 -23.79
C LYS A 99 12.61 -11.99 -24.45
N GLU A 100 13.42 -11.11 -23.85
CA GLU A 100 14.72 -10.69 -24.40
C GLU A 100 15.82 -11.75 -24.22
N TYR A 101 15.61 -12.73 -23.33
CA TYR A 101 16.63 -13.70 -22.92
C TYR A 101 16.36 -15.12 -23.42
N ILE A 102 15.17 -15.38 -23.98
CA ILE A 102 14.74 -16.73 -24.38
C ILE A 102 15.74 -17.38 -25.34
N ASP A 103 16.14 -16.69 -26.41
CA ASP A 103 16.97 -17.29 -27.45
C ASP A 103 18.41 -17.52 -27.01
N GLU A 104 18.96 -16.60 -26.21
CA GLU A 104 20.25 -16.82 -25.56
C GLU A 104 20.21 -18.03 -24.62
N PHE A 105 19.17 -18.13 -23.79
CA PHE A 105 19.05 -19.22 -22.82
C PHE A 105 18.92 -20.58 -23.53
N LYS A 106 18.18 -20.65 -24.65
CA LYS A 106 18.14 -21.83 -25.51
C LYS A 106 19.53 -22.23 -26.02
N VAL A 107 20.32 -21.26 -26.48
CA VAL A 107 21.69 -21.51 -26.97
C VAL A 107 22.58 -22.03 -25.84
N LEU A 108 22.44 -21.51 -24.62
CA LEU A 108 23.19 -21.97 -23.46
C LEU A 108 22.84 -23.41 -23.05
N LEU A 109 21.55 -23.78 -23.08
CA LEU A 109 21.06 -25.12 -22.70
C LEU A 109 21.40 -26.21 -23.72
N LYS A 110 21.68 -25.85 -24.98
CA LYS A 110 22.09 -26.80 -26.04
C LYS A 110 21.16 -28.02 -26.12
N ASP A 111 21.68 -29.23 -25.94
CA ASP A 111 20.95 -30.50 -26.03
C ASP A 111 19.98 -30.72 -24.86
N ASN A 112 20.10 -29.94 -23.78
CA ASN A 112 19.20 -30.02 -22.63
C ASN A 112 17.93 -29.16 -22.78
N PHE A 113 17.83 -28.34 -23.84
CA PHE A 113 16.62 -27.58 -24.16
C PHE A 113 15.50 -28.47 -24.71
N SER A 114 14.26 -28.22 -24.27
CA SER A 114 13.04 -28.86 -24.79
C SER A 114 11.91 -27.85 -24.98
N ASN A 115 11.04 -28.09 -25.95
CA ASN A 115 9.82 -27.29 -26.11
C ASN A 115 8.77 -27.56 -25.01
N GLU A 116 8.95 -28.60 -24.20
CA GLU A 116 8.07 -28.91 -23.06
C GLU A 116 8.37 -28.05 -21.83
N GLY A 117 9.58 -27.47 -21.75
CA GLY A 117 9.96 -26.62 -20.63
C GLY A 117 9.37 -25.22 -20.72
N LYS A 118 9.31 -24.52 -19.58
CA LYS A 118 8.67 -23.21 -19.45
C LYS A 118 9.65 -22.17 -18.92
N PHE A 119 9.68 -21.01 -19.58
CA PHE A 119 10.42 -19.85 -19.06
C PHE A 119 9.61 -19.13 -17.99
N ILE A 120 10.26 -18.83 -16.87
CA ILE A 120 9.66 -18.15 -15.74
C ILE A 120 10.63 -17.14 -15.12
N HIS A 121 10.17 -15.97 -14.70
CA HIS A 121 10.97 -15.01 -13.95
C HIS A 121 10.81 -15.20 -12.45
N LYS A 122 11.90 -15.56 -11.75
CA LYS A 122 11.92 -15.83 -10.30
C LYS A 122 13.18 -15.29 -9.65
N GLY A 123 13.30 -13.97 -9.58
CA GLY A 123 14.53 -13.28 -9.18
C GLY A 123 15.60 -13.29 -10.27
N CYS A 124 15.54 -14.23 -11.22
CA CYS A 124 16.18 -14.14 -12.51
C CYS A 124 15.29 -14.85 -13.55
N VAL A 125 15.59 -14.68 -14.84
CA VAL A 125 14.99 -15.53 -15.88
C VAL A 125 15.43 -16.96 -15.62
N ALA A 126 14.48 -17.88 -15.60
CA ALA A 126 14.68 -19.29 -15.31
C ALA A 126 13.93 -20.17 -16.31
N TYR A 127 14.41 -21.40 -16.46
CA TYR A 127 13.82 -22.40 -17.30
C TYR A 127 13.45 -23.62 -16.45
N ASN A 128 12.16 -23.93 -16.43
CA ASN A 128 11.57 -25.03 -15.68
C ASN A 128 11.35 -26.23 -16.60
N LEU A 129 12.05 -27.32 -16.35
CA LEU A 129 11.92 -28.60 -17.02
C LEU A 129 12.38 -29.71 -16.07
N SER A 130 11.70 -30.85 -16.08
CA SER A 130 12.02 -31.97 -15.20
C SER A 130 13.51 -32.35 -15.25
N ASN A 131 14.15 -32.33 -14.09
CA ASN A 131 15.57 -32.64 -13.84
C ASN A 131 16.59 -31.79 -14.64
N ILE A 132 16.22 -30.60 -15.12
CA ILE A 132 17.13 -29.77 -15.91
C ILE A 132 18.41 -29.36 -15.16
N ALA A 133 18.31 -29.00 -13.89
CA ALA A 133 19.48 -28.65 -13.09
C ALA A 133 20.39 -29.87 -12.88
N GLU A 134 19.80 -31.06 -12.72
CA GLU A 134 20.55 -32.32 -12.58
C GLU A 134 21.27 -32.70 -13.87
N LYS A 135 20.66 -32.44 -15.03
CA LYS A 135 21.30 -32.67 -16.34
C LYS A 135 22.47 -31.71 -16.60
N GLU A 136 22.34 -30.45 -16.21
CA GLU A 136 23.39 -29.44 -16.40
C GLU A 136 24.51 -29.54 -15.36
N PHE A 137 24.19 -29.95 -14.13
CA PHE A 137 25.15 -30.04 -13.02
C PHE A 137 25.17 -31.43 -12.36
N PRO A 138 25.43 -32.52 -13.11
CA PRO A 138 25.32 -33.88 -12.57
C PRO A 138 26.22 -34.11 -11.35
N LYS A 139 27.44 -33.56 -11.36
CA LYS A 139 28.40 -33.65 -10.25
C LYS A 139 27.87 -33.06 -8.94
N LEU A 140 27.03 -32.03 -9.00
CA LEU A 140 26.42 -31.46 -7.80
C LEU A 140 25.47 -32.47 -7.15
N PHE A 141 24.65 -33.14 -7.97
CA PHE A 141 23.65 -34.09 -7.50
C PHE A 141 24.23 -35.48 -7.17
N GLU A 142 25.48 -35.77 -7.55
CA GLU A 142 26.23 -36.91 -7.01
C GLU A 142 26.46 -36.80 -5.49
N ASN A 143 26.43 -35.57 -4.93
CA ASN A 143 26.62 -35.30 -3.49
C ASN A 143 25.33 -35.37 -2.67
N LEU A 144 24.21 -35.84 -3.24
CA LEU A 144 22.95 -35.99 -2.52
C LEU A 144 23.08 -37.03 -1.39
N ASP A 145 22.63 -36.66 -0.20
CA ASP A 145 22.47 -37.61 0.90
C ASP A 145 21.21 -38.48 0.71
N LYS A 146 21.01 -39.45 1.62
CA LYS A 146 19.84 -40.35 1.59
C LYS A 146 18.49 -39.64 1.74
N SER A 147 18.50 -38.39 2.20
CA SER A 147 17.31 -37.54 2.35
C SER A 147 17.15 -36.55 1.20
N GLY A 148 18.01 -36.59 0.18
CA GLY A 148 17.97 -35.70 -0.97
C GLY A 148 18.52 -34.30 -0.71
N LEU A 149 19.32 -34.11 0.34
CA LEU A 149 19.98 -32.84 0.66
C LEU A 149 21.44 -32.84 0.21
N ILE A 150 21.99 -31.64 0.00
CA ILE A 150 23.42 -31.44 -0.32
C ILE A 150 24.03 -30.58 0.79
N PHE A 151 25.28 -30.86 1.21
CA PHE A 151 25.97 -29.97 2.14
C PHE A 151 26.18 -28.59 1.53
N LEU A 152 25.93 -27.55 2.34
CA LEU A 152 26.08 -26.18 1.87
C LEU A 152 27.52 -25.89 1.45
N ASP A 153 28.52 -26.39 2.18
CA ASP A 153 29.93 -26.24 1.81
C ASP A 153 30.23 -26.86 0.44
N ASP A 154 29.63 -28.00 0.09
CA ASP A 154 29.81 -28.65 -1.22
C ASP A 154 29.18 -27.81 -2.34
N ILE A 155 28.01 -27.20 -2.11
CA ILE A 155 27.39 -26.25 -3.05
C ILE A 155 28.31 -25.03 -3.25
N LEU A 156 28.85 -24.49 -2.16
CA LEU A 156 29.66 -23.29 -2.16
C LEU A 156 31.06 -23.48 -2.77
N VAL A 157 31.46 -24.70 -3.12
CA VAL A 157 32.67 -24.96 -3.93
C VAL A 157 32.50 -24.33 -5.32
N ASP A 158 31.44 -24.70 -6.03
CA ASP A 158 31.21 -24.32 -7.44
C ASP A 158 30.21 -23.17 -7.61
N PHE A 159 29.50 -22.79 -6.55
CA PHE A 159 28.48 -21.76 -6.59
C PHE A 159 28.69 -20.67 -5.52
N GLU A 160 28.15 -19.49 -5.77
CA GLU A 160 28.10 -18.35 -4.87
C GLU A 160 26.64 -18.06 -4.51
N TYR A 161 26.34 -17.94 -3.23
CA TYR A 161 25.01 -17.50 -2.81
C TYR A 161 24.82 -16.01 -3.10
N VAL A 162 23.84 -15.67 -3.94
CA VAL A 162 23.57 -14.28 -4.33
C VAL A 162 22.37 -13.67 -3.62
N GLY A 163 21.56 -14.49 -2.92
CA GLY A 163 20.37 -14.06 -2.18
C GLY A 163 19.08 -14.73 -2.67
N SER A 164 18.02 -14.63 -1.87
CA SER A 164 16.67 -15.09 -2.21
C SER A 164 16.58 -16.58 -2.60
N GLY A 165 17.44 -17.44 -2.05
CA GLY A 165 17.50 -18.87 -2.39
C GLY A 165 18.14 -19.19 -3.73
N ILE A 166 18.95 -18.30 -4.29
CA ILE A 166 19.61 -18.44 -5.59
C ILE A 166 21.12 -18.57 -5.40
N PHE A 167 21.73 -19.55 -6.08
CA PHE A 167 23.17 -19.75 -6.12
C PHE A 167 23.68 -19.61 -7.56
N LYS A 168 24.57 -18.65 -7.78
CA LYS A 168 25.20 -18.38 -9.08
C LYS A 168 26.38 -19.31 -9.30
N SER A 169 26.49 -19.93 -10.48
CA SER A 169 27.67 -20.73 -10.82
C SER A 169 28.90 -19.85 -10.96
N LYS A 170 30.04 -20.33 -10.45
CA LYS A 170 31.34 -19.66 -10.63
C LYS A 170 31.98 -19.93 -11.98
N SER A 171 31.48 -20.92 -12.74
CA SER A 171 32.12 -21.41 -13.97
C SER A 171 31.34 -21.12 -15.25
N ASN A 172 30.05 -20.79 -15.15
CA ASN A 172 29.20 -20.50 -16.30
C ASN A 172 28.10 -19.48 -15.94
N ASP A 173 27.27 -19.17 -16.91
CA ASP A 173 26.22 -18.15 -16.79
C ASP A 173 24.95 -18.64 -16.08
N PHE A 174 24.93 -19.86 -15.53
CA PHE A 174 23.73 -20.38 -14.88
C PHE A 174 23.67 -20.12 -13.37
N CYS A 175 22.46 -20.21 -12.83
CA CYS A 175 22.17 -20.30 -11.40
C CYS A 175 21.34 -21.55 -11.10
N ILE A 176 21.43 -22.04 -9.85
CA ILE A 176 20.55 -23.05 -9.27
C ILE A 176 19.73 -22.43 -8.12
N PHE A 177 18.67 -23.12 -7.72
CA PHE A 177 17.71 -22.61 -6.74
C PHE A 177 17.53 -23.57 -5.57
N CYS A 178 17.21 -23.03 -4.39
CA CYS A 178 16.61 -23.83 -3.32
C CYS A 178 15.31 -24.48 -3.79
N HIS A 179 14.99 -25.65 -3.22
CA HIS A 179 13.80 -26.42 -3.60
C HIS A 179 12.50 -25.60 -3.55
N GLN A 180 11.60 -25.77 -4.53
CA GLN A 180 10.33 -25.02 -4.63
C GLN A 180 9.46 -25.03 -3.36
N PHE A 181 9.60 -26.03 -2.49
CA PHE A 181 8.81 -26.14 -1.25
C PHE A 181 9.18 -25.10 -0.18
N PHE A 182 10.22 -24.32 -0.39
CA PHE A 182 10.46 -23.10 0.38
C PHE A 182 9.55 -21.92 -0.03
N LYS A 183 8.74 -22.07 -1.08
CA LYS A 183 7.80 -21.04 -1.55
C LYS A 183 6.43 -21.19 -0.91
N ARG A 184 5.68 -20.08 -0.80
CA ARG A 184 4.28 -20.12 -0.34
C ARG A 184 3.44 -21.04 -1.22
N ASN A 185 2.56 -21.82 -0.59
CA ASN A 185 1.75 -22.83 -1.28
C ASN A 185 2.57 -23.83 -2.13
N LEU A 186 3.87 -23.95 -1.86
CA LEU A 186 4.81 -24.78 -2.59
C LEU A 186 4.89 -24.47 -4.09
N SER A 187 4.48 -23.25 -4.48
CA SER A 187 4.25 -22.91 -5.88
C SER A 187 5.35 -22.06 -6.47
N LEU A 188 5.80 -22.43 -7.68
CA LEU A 188 6.72 -21.61 -8.48
C LEU A 188 6.21 -20.21 -8.75
N ILE A 189 4.90 -19.95 -8.77
CA ILE A 189 4.38 -18.59 -9.03
C ILE A 189 4.60 -17.63 -7.85
N ASN A 190 4.89 -18.15 -6.65
CA ASN A 190 5.16 -17.37 -5.46
C ASN A 190 6.66 -17.16 -5.19
N ASN A 191 6.96 -16.25 -4.27
CA ASN A 191 8.32 -16.00 -3.78
C ASN A 191 8.76 -17.05 -2.74
N TYR A 192 10.08 -17.15 -2.57
CA TYR A 192 10.68 -17.94 -1.51
C TYR A 192 10.46 -17.29 -0.13
N ASN A 193 10.48 -18.11 0.92
CA ASN A 193 10.68 -17.62 2.28
C ASN A 193 12.13 -17.17 2.48
N THR A 194 12.45 -15.98 1.94
CA THR A 194 13.80 -15.42 1.90
C THR A 194 14.37 -15.21 3.30
N TYR A 195 13.58 -14.70 4.25
CA TYR A 195 14.00 -14.53 5.63
C TYR A 195 14.57 -15.82 6.24
N PHE A 196 13.91 -16.97 6.05
CA PHE A 196 14.43 -18.25 6.52
C PHE A 196 15.72 -18.66 5.81
N ILE A 197 15.74 -18.63 4.48
CA ILE A 197 16.86 -19.13 3.69
C ILE A 197 18.11 -18.28 3.93
N ASP A 198 17.97 -16.95 3.91
CA ASP A 198 19.07 -16.02 4.13
C ASP A 198 19.67 -16.22 5.52
N GLU A 199 18.82 -16.33 6.56
CA GLU A 199 19.28 -16.62 7.92
C GLU A 199 20.00 -17.96 7.99
N PHE A 200 19.42 -19.02 7.42
CA PHE A 200 20.01 -20.36 7.40
C PHE A 200 21.40 -20.36 6.76
N ILE A 201 21.58 -19.67 5.63
CA ILE A 201 22.87 -19.62 4.92
C ILE A 201 23.91 -18.81 5.70
N GLN A 202 23.51 -17.71 6.36
CA GLN A 202 24.42 -16.92 7.21
C GLN A 202 25.04 -17.74 8.35
N MET A 203 24.34 -18.76 8.82
CA MET A 203 24.86 -19.66 9.84
C MET A 203 26.09 -20.46 9.40
N ASN A 204 26.42 -20.52 8.10
CA ASN A 204 27.63 -21.21 7.62
C ASN A 204 28.94 -20.59 8.14
N SER A 205 28.85 -19.38 8.70
CA SER A 205 29.94 -18.73 9.43
C SER A 205 30.30 -19.47 10.74
N ASN A 206 29.35 -20.16 11.35
CA ASN A 206 29.56 -20.98 12.55
C ASN A 206 30.14 -22.35 12.18
N LYS A 207 31.37 -22.63 12.63
CA LYS A 207 32.08 -23.89 12.36
C LYS A 207 31.71 -25.04 13.30
N GLU A 208 30.89 -24.79 14.33
CA GLU A 208 30.37 -25.83 15.23
C GLU A 208 29.12 -26.54 14.66
N ILE A 209 28.60 -26.10 13.51
CA ILE A 209 27.46 -26.70 12.82
C ILE A 209 27.80 -27.11 11.39
N ARG A 210 26.97 -28.00 10.83
CA ARG A 210 26.99 -28.40 9.42
C ARG A 210 25.61 -28.27 8.81
N LEU A 211 25.56 -27.57 7.69
CA LEU A 211 24.32 -27.24 7.00
C LEU A 211 24.14 -28.12 5.76
N ARG A 212 22.92 -28.62 5.56
CA ARG A 212 22.48 -29.24 4.31
C ARG A 212 21.16 -28.63 3.86
N ILE A 213 20.99 -28.47 2.55
CA ILE A 213 19.80 -27.85 1.97
C ILE A 213 19.39 -28.57 0.68
N ALA A 214 18.09 -28.58 0.40
CA ALA A 214 17.52 -29.15 -0.82
C ALA A 214 17.61 -28.14 -1.98
N ILE A 215 18.10 -28.62 -3.12
CA ILE A 215 18.19 -27.86 -4.38
C ILE A 215 17.10 -28.33 -5.33
N ASP A 216 16.50 -27.39 -6.05
CA ASP A 216 15.49 -27.68 -7.06
C ASP A 216 16.13 -28.32 -8.30
N ARG A 217 15.75 -29.56 -8.59
CA ARG A 217 16.24 -30.31 -9.76
C ARG A 217 15.64 -29.80 -11.06
N ASN A 218 14.49 -29.16 -10.99
CA ASN A 218 13.66 -28.84 -12.14
C ASN A 218 13.83 -27.40 -12.64
N LEU A 219 14.65 -26.60 -11.97
CA LEU A 219 14.79 -25.17 -12.27
C LEU A 219 16.25 -24.76 -12.42
N ILE A 220 16.58 -24.12 -13.55
CA ILE A 220 17.88 -23.51 -13.80
C ILE A 220 17.70 -22.06 -14.24
N GLY A 221 18.58 -21.17 -13.80
CA GLY A 221 18.46 -19.71 -13.95
C GLY A 221 19.56 -19.12 -14.81
N LEU A 222 19.33 -17.96 -15.42
CA LEU A 222 20.33 -17.18 -16.14
C LEU A 222 20.89 -16.08 -15.22
N SER A 223 22.13 -16.27 -14.78
CA SER A 223 22.74 -15.50 -13.68
C SER A 223 22.84 -14.00 -13.93
N LYS A 224 23.10 -13.58 -15.18
CA LYS A 224 23.21 -12.15 -15.53
C LYS A 224 21.89 -11.39 -15.40
N THR A 225 20.76 -12.09 -15.33
CA THR A 225 19.43 -11.50 -15.17
C THR A 225 18.99 -11.44 -13.71
N TYR A 226 19.87 -11.78 -12.77
CA TYR A 226 19.56 -11.74 -11.35
C TYR A 226 19.22 -10.32 -10.88
N GLN A 227 18.08 -10.23 -10.21
CA GLN A 227 17.53 -9.07 -9.51
C GLN A 227 17.15 -9.54 -8.11
N GLY A 228 17.73 -8.92 -7.09
CA GLY A 228 17.38 -9.23 -5.70
C GLY A 228 15.89 -8.99 -5.46
N VAL A 229 15.22 -9.96 -4.83
CA VAL A 229 13.81 -9.85 -4.47
C VAL A 229 13.71 -9.48 -3.00
N LEU A 230 13.11 -8.34 -2.73
CA LEU A 230 12.75 -7.93 -1.38
C LEU A 230 11.25 -8.14 -1.19
N GLU A 231 10.91 -8.88 -0.14
CA GLU A 231 9.55 -9.03 0.32
C GLU A 231 9.52 -8.58 1.79
N PHE A 232 8.96 -7.38 2.02
CA PHE A 232 8.87 -6.80 3.34
C PHE A 232 7.62 -7.33 4.04
N ASP A 233 7.82 -7.95 5.20
CA ASP A 233 6.74 -8.52 5.96
C ASP A 233 7.12 -8.55 7.45
N TYR A 234 6.23 -8.07 8.31
CA TYR A 234 6.56 -7.83 9.71
C TYR A 234 5.91 -8.85 10.63
N TRP A 235 6.75 -9.57 11.34
CA TRP A 235 6.36 -10.57 12.32
C TRP A 235 7.06 -10.26 13.64
N TRP A 236 6.28 -10.15 14.72
CA TRP A 236 6.80 -9.90 16.07
C TRP A 236 6.96 -11.23 16.80
N GLY A 237 8.09 -11.43 17.49
CA GLY A 237 8.35 -12.60 18.31
C GLY A 237 8.80 -12.21 19.72
N PRO A 238 8.43 -12.97 20.76
CA PRO A 238 8.65 -12.62 22.15
C PRO A 238 9.88 -13.27 22.76
N LYS A 239 10.05 -13.09 24.07
CA LYS A 239 10.96 -13.90 24.90
C LYS A 239 10.23 -15.10 25.53
N PHE A 240 10.93 -16.24 25.55
CA PHE A 240 10.40 -17.56 25.90
C PHE A 240 10.92 -18.04 27.27
N ASN A 241 10.36 -19.14 27.80
CA ASN A 241 10.99 -19.89 28.89
C ASN A 241 12.13 -20.76 28.35
N ASP A 242 13.37 -20.35 28.57
CA ASP A 242 14.55 -21.01 28.01
C ASP A 242 14.86 -22.41 28.58
N ASP A 243 14.09 -22.89 29.55
CA ASP A 243 14.30 -24.21 30.17
C ASP A 243 13.60 -25.35 29.40
N ILE A 244 14.19 -25.76 28.28
CA ILE A 244 13.73 -26.91 27.47
C ILE A 244 13.69 -28.22 28.30
N SER A 245 14.61 -28.38 29.25
CA SER A 245 14.69 -29.58 30.09
C SER A 245 13.45 -29.75 30.97
N SER A 246 12.71 -28.68 31.26
CA SER A 246 11.49 -28.71 32.07
C SER A 246 10.21 -29.11 31.31
N LEU A 247 10.23 -29.14 29.97
CA LEU A 247 9.02 -29.37 29.16
C LEU A 247 8.46 -30.81 29.28
N PRO A 248 7.14 -31.01 29.45
CA PRO A 248 6.56 -32.35 29.60
C PRO A 248 6.54 -33.14 28.28
N ASP A 249 6.67 -34.46 28.38
CA ASP A 249 6.54 -35.40 27.26
C ASP A 249 5.07 -35.57 26.84
N GLN A 250 4.60 -34.67 25.99
CA GLN A 250 3.21 -34.66 25.54
C GLN A 250 3.06 -34.03 24.15
N VAL A 251 1.89 -34.25 23.56
CA VAL A 251 1.42 -33.48 22.40
C VAL A 251 0.62 -32.30 22.91
N THR A 252 0.93 -31.11 22.40
CA THR A 252 0.14 -29.89 22.60
C THR A 252 -0.34 -29.38 21.25
N ARG A 253 -1.61 -29.02 21.14
CA ARG A 253 -2.23 -28.49 19.91
C ARG A 253 -2.75 -27.09 20.16
N TYR A 254 -2.43 -26.19 19.24
CA TYR A 254 -3.01 -24.86 19.14
C TYR A 254 -3.84 -24.77 17.87
N GLU A 255 -4.95 -24.03 17.91
CA GLU A 255 -5.88 -23.92 16.79
C GLU A 255 -6.06 -22.47 16.37
N CYS A 256 -6.17 -22.25 15.06
CA CYS A 256 -6.47 -20.95 14.50
C CYS A 256 -7.96 -20.66 14.62
N ASN A 257 -8.31 -19.41 14.97
CA ASN A 257 -9.67 -18.90 14.80
C ASN A 257 -9.97 -18.60 13.31
N GLU A 258 -11.22 -18.30 12.96
CA GLU A 258 -11.63 -18.05 11.57
C GLU A 258 -10.85 -16.92 10.87
N GLU A 259 -10.51 -15.84 11.58
CA GLU A 259 -9.71 -14.73 11.03
C GLU A 259 -8.29 -15.24 10.68
N GLN A 260 -7.64 -15.96 11.59
CA GLN A 260 -6.31 -16.53 11.38
C GLN A 260 -6.33 -17.52 10.22
N LYS A 261 -7.27 -18.48 10.21
CA LYS A 261 -7.44 -19.45 9.11
C LYS A 261 -7.65 -18.75 7.77
N PHE A 262 -8.43 -17.66 7.75
CA PHE A 262 -8.63 -16.87 6.55
C PHE A 262 -7.33 -16.30 6.00
N PHE A 263 -6.38 -15.85 6.84
CA PHE A 263 -5.12 -15.25 6.39
C PHE A 263 -3.99 -16.27 6.15
N ASN A 264 -3.85 -17.31 6.97
CA ASN A 264 -2.71 -18.23 6.87
C ASN A 264 -3.03 -19.60 6.24
N GLY A 265 -4.31 -20.00 6.17
CA GLY A 265 -4.71 -21.31 5.63
C GLY A 265 -4.35 -22.51 6.53
N VAL A 266 -4.00 -22.26 7.78
CA VAL A 266 -3.60 -23.24 8.80
C VAL A 266 -4.75 -23.48 9.75
N LEU A 267 -5.16 -24.74 9.91
CA LEU A 267 -6.17 -25.15 10.89
C LEU A 267 -5.61 -25.08 12.31
N GLY A 268 -4.39 -25.59 12.50
CA GLY A 268 -3.73 -25.67 13.79
C GLY A 268 -2.27 -26.07 13.68
N THR A 269 -1.58 -26.10 14.82
CA THR A 269 -0.18 -26.55 14.90
C THR A 269 0.01 -27.41 16.13
N GLU A 270 0.68 -28.54 15.95
CA GLU A 270 0.96 -29.50 17.00
C GLU A 270 2.45 -29.53 17.34
N PHE A 271 2.74 -29.63 18.63
CA PHE A 271 4.07 -29.70 19.22
C PHE A 271 4.16 -30.97 20.04
N TRP A 272 5.13 -31.83 19.75
CA TRP A 272 5.31 -33.10 20.44
C TRP A 272 6.72 -33.23 21.00
N TRP A 273 6.82 -33.18 22.32
CA TRP A 273 8.05 -33.46 23.04
C TRP A 273 8.10 -34.93 23.47
N LYS A 274 9.30 -35.50 23.37
CA LYS A 274 9.66 -36.85 23.85
C LYS A 274 11.04 -36.80 24.47
N THR A 275 11.22 -37.48 25.59
CA THR A 275 12.52 -37.66 26.21
C THR A 275 13.00 -39.09 25.97
N ASP A 276 14.24 -39.23 25.49
CA ASP A 276 14.96 -40.50 25.40
C ASP A 276 16.33 -40.32 26.05
N GLU A 277 16.56 -41.00 27.18
CA GLU A 277 17.74 -40.82 28.04
C GLU A 277 18.05 -39.34 28.37
N ASN A 278 19.11 -38.80 27.76
CA ASN A 278 19.57 -37.42 27.95
C ASN A 278 19.14 -36.47 26.81
N GLU A 279 18.43 -36.99 25.81
CA GLU A 279 17.99 -36.23 24.64
C GLU A 279 16.49 -35.93 24.72
N LYS A 280 16.12 -34.71 24.36
CA LYS A 280 14.72 -34.33 24.12
C LYS A 280 14.50 -34.09 22.65
N THR A 281 13.57 -34.85 22.09
CA THR A 281 13.11 -34.68 20.71
C THR A 281 11.87 -33.81 20.67
N LEU A 282 11.87 -32.80 19.82
CA LEU A 282 10.68 -32.06 19.41
C LEU A 282 10.29 -32.41 17.99
N GLU A 283 9.00 -32.65 17.78
CA GLU A 283 8.38 -32.63 16.46
C GLU A 283 7.33 -31.52 16.43
N ILE A 284 7.36 -30.66 15.41
CA ILE A 284 6.35 -29.64 15.15
C ILE A 284 5.71 -29.93 13.81
N GLU A 285 4.38 -29.85 13.73
CA GLU A 285 3.66 -29.99 12.46
C GLU A 285 2.55 -28.95 12.34
N GLU A 286 2.59 -28.20 11.25
CA GLU A 286 1.49 -27.33 10.82
C GLU A 286 0.44 -28.16 10.09
N ILE A 287 -0.84 -27.98 10.45
CA ILE A 287 -1.95 -28.70 9.84
C ILE A 287 -2.71 -27.73 8.94
N ARG A 288 -2.72 -27.98 7.64
CA ARG A 288 -3.41 -27.11 6.67
C ARG A 288 -4.91 -27.41 6.61
N GLU A 289 -5.69 -26.34 6.44
CA GLU A 289 -7.12 -26.42 6.11
C GLU A 289 -7.33 -26.40 4.58
N LYS A 290 -6.42 -25.77 3.85
CA LYS A 290 -6.52 -25.57 2.39
C LYS A 290 -5.41 -26.30 1.64
N PRO A 291 -5.70 -26.80 0.42
CA PRO A 291 -4.70 -27.48 -0.41
C PRO A 291 -3.52 -26.55 -0.73
N SER A 292 -2.38 -27.17 -1.06
CA SER A 292 -1.17 -26.52 -1.55
C SER A 292 -1.26 -26.37 -3.06
N LEU A 293 -1.89 -25.29 -3.50
CA LEU A 293 -2.27 -25.07 -4.91
C LEU A 293 -1.09 -24.94 -5.88
N GLY A 294 0.15 -24.90 -5.37
CA GLY A 294 1.36 -25.05 -6.18
C GLY A 294 1.64 -26.47 -6.67
N ILE A 295 0.99 -27.47 -6.07
CA ILE A 295 1.10 -28.89 -6.43
C ILE A 295 -0.11 -29.27 -7.27
N ASP A 296 -1.29 -29.30 -6.64
CA ASP A 296 -2.59 -29.59 -7.25
C ASP A 296 -3.71 -29.15 -6.28
N THR A 297 -4.96 -29.52 -6.58
CA THR A 297 -6.15 -29.15 -5.79
C THR A 297 -6.48 -30.10 -4.64
N ASP A 298 -5.75 -31.19 -4.46
CA ASP A 298 -6.02 -32.25 -3.47
C ASP A 298 -4.81 -32.62 -2.58
N SER A 299 -3.67 -31.96 -2.78
CA SER A 299 -2.42 -32.13 -2.05
C SER A 299 -2.26 -31.09 -0.94
N TYR A 300 -1.97 -31.53 0.28
CA TYR A 300 -1.84 -30.69 1.48
C TYR A 300 -0.44 -30.80 2.07
N GLY A 301 0.43 -29.84 1.73
CA GLY A 301 1.79 -29.79 2.21
C GLY A 301 1.90 -29.18 3.60
N CYS A 302 2.06 -30.02 4.61
CA CYS A 302 2.19 -29.63 6.01
C CYS A 302 3.67 -29.42 6.37
N ARG A 303 4.04 -28.21 6.81
CA ARG A 303 5.41 -27.90 7.27
C ARG A 303 5.71 -28.64 8.57
N TYR A 304 6.87 -29.28 8.62
CA TYR A 304 7.28 -30.15 9.71
C TYR A 304 8.71 -29.83 10.16
N ILE A 305 8.94 -29.76 11.46
CA ILE A 305 10.26 -29.64 12.09
C ILE A 305 10.51 -30.86 12.96
N HIS A 306 11.75 -31.34 12.94
CA HIS A 306 12.29 -32.29 13.90
C HIS A 306 13.57 -31.73 14.53
N SER A 307 13.66 -31.73 15.86
CA SER A 307 14.82 -31.23 16.59
C SER A 307 15.19 -32.17 17.72
N ILE A 308 16.48 -32.28 18.02
CA ILE A 308 17.01 -33.03 19.16
C ILE A 308 17.85 -32.09 20.02
N TYR A 309 17.51 -32.03 21.30
CA TYR A 309 18.14 -31.22 22.33
C TYR A 309 18.89 -32.10 23.32
N ASP A 310 20.19 -31.89 23.47
CA ASP A 310 21.02 -32.56 24.45
C ASP A 310 20.86 -31.86 25.81
N SER A 311 20.18 -32.51 26.76
CA SER A 311 19.89 -31.93 28.09
C SER A 311 21.13 -31.76 28.95
N THR A 312 22.22 -32.47 28.63
CA THR A 312 23.50 -32.35 29.37
C THR A 312 24.25 -31.12 28.91
N LYS A 313 24.34 -30.92 27.60
CA LYS A 313 25.07 -29.80 26.98
C LYS A 313 24.24 -28.53 26.85
N LYS A 314 22.92 -28.65 26.98
CA LYS A 314 21.94 -27.55 26.82
C LYS A 314 21.97 -26.89 25.44
N GLU A 315 22.08 -27.71 24.41
CA GLU A 315 22.18 -27.27 23.02
C GLU A 315 21.39 -28.21 22.09
N PHE A 316 20.94 -27.70 20.96
CA PHE A 316 20.40 -28.55 19.91
C PHE A 316 21.55 -29.16 19.13
N ASN A 317 21.57 -30.47 18.97
CA ASN A 317 22.59 -31.20 18.20
C ASN A 317 22.10 -31.60 16.80
N HIS A 318 20.78 -31.53 16.58
CA HIS A 318 20.12 -31.86 15.33
C HIS A 318 18.86 -31.01 15.15
N PHE A 319 18.69 -30.46 13.95
CA PHE A 319 17.53 -29.67 13.56
C PHE A 319 17.27 -29.83 12.06
N ASP A 320 16.12 -30.36 11.68
CA ASP A 320 15.72 -30.46 10.29
C ASP A 320 14.27 -30.01 10.06
N GLY A 321 14.01 -29.59 8.83
CA GLY A 321 12.70 -29.19 8.38
C GLY A 321 12.33 -29.86 7.06
N ALA A 322 11.05 -30.16 6.93
CA ALA A 322 10.48 -30.94 5.83
C ALA A 322 9.05 -30.53 5.55
N VAL A 323 8.52 -30.99 4.41
CA VAL A 323 7.10 -30.94 4.11
C VAL A 323 6.56 -32.37 4.05
N ARG A 324 5.48 -32.62 4.78
CA ARG A 324 4.68 -33.85 4.68
C ARG A 324 3.49 -33.59 3.77
N MET A 325 3.40 -34.32 2.67
CA MET A 325 2.27 -34.22 1.76
C MET A 325 1.18 -35.22 2.15
N TYR A 326 -0.03 -34.70 2.31
CA TYR A 326 -1.25 -35.48 2.54
C TYR A 326 -2.18 -35.35 1.33
N SER A 327 -2.82 -36.44 0.91
CA SER A 327 -3.99 -36.36 0.02
C SER A 327 -5.23 -35.87 0.77
N GLY A 328 -6.32 -35.57 0.06
CA GLY A 328 -7.61 -35.18 0.66
C GLY A 328 -8.09 -36.13 1.76
N ASP A 329 -8.08 -37.44 1.51
CA ASP A 329 -8.48 -38.44 2.51
C ASP A 329 -7.53 -38.48 3.72
N GLN A 330 -6.22 -38.35 3.46
CA GLN A 330 -5.21 -38.40 4.52
C GLN A 330 -5.27 -37.17 5.41
N ILE A 331 -5.49 -35.97 4.85
CA ILE A 331 -5.55 -34.73 5.62
C ILE A 331 -6.81 -34.69 6.50
N MET A 332 -7.95 -35.22 6.01
CA MET A 332 -9.17 -35.34 6.81
C MET A 332 -8.95 -36.20 8.05
N SER A 333 -8.24 -37.33 7.90
CA SER A 333 -7.84 -38.15 9.05
C SER A 333 -6.86 -37.42 9.97
N ARG A 334 -5.94 -36.62 9.40
CA ARG A 334 -4.93 -35.87 10.16
C ARG A 334 -5.55 -34.76 11.01
N TRP A 335 -6.64 -34.13 10.59
CA TRP A 335 -7.35 -33.11 11.36
C TRP A 335 -7.79 -33.61 12.74
N GLU A 336 -8.20 -34.88 12.83
CA GLU A 336 -8.72 -35.53 14.04
C GLU A 336 -7.66 -36.37 14.79
N THR A 337 -6.48 -36.56 14.21
CA THR A 337 -5.46 -37.48 14.73
C THR A 337 -4.21 -36.73 15.16
N ASN A 338 -3.90 -36.74 16.45
CA ASN A 338 -2.65 -36.17 16.97
C ASN A 338 -1.39 -36.75 16.28
N ILE A 339 -0.36 -35.92 16.14
CA ILE A 339 0.92 -36.24 15.50
C ILE A 339 1.58 -37.53 16.02
N ASN A 340 1.42 -37.85 17.30
CA ASN A 340 1.97 -39.06 17.91
C ASN A 340 1.25 -40.35 17.52
N LYS A 341 0.04 -40.24 16.95
CA LYS A 341 -0.78 -41.35 16.45
C LYS A 341 -0.91 -41.32 14.93
N ALA A 342 -0.53 -40.23 14.29
CA ALA A 342 -0.52 -40.11 12.84
C ALA A 342 0.50 -41.10 12.24
N GLY A 343 0.08 -41.88 11.26
CA GLY A 343 0.95 -42.81 10.55
C GLY A 343 2.01 -42.06 9.73
N LYS A 344 3.12 -42.75 9.41
CA LYS A 344 4.20 -42.21 8.55
C LYS A 344 3.96 -42.41 7.04
N ASN A 345 2.72 -42.72 6.64
CA ASN A 345 2.38 -43.04 5.25
C ASN A 345 2.07 -41.77 4.46
N THR A 346 3.03 -40.85 4.41
CA THR A 346 2.94 -39.59 3.66
C THR A 346 4.19 -39.43 2.82
N GLU A 347 4.08 -38.66 1.74
CA GLU A 347 5.28 -38.25 1.01
C GLU A 347 6.04 -37.23 1.86
N TYR A 348 7.29 -37.53 2.19
CA TYR A 348 8.11 -36.74 3.10
C TYR A 348 9.29 -36.14 2.33
N THR A 349 9.27 -34.83 2.13
CA THR A 349 10.34 -34.09 1.44
C THR A 349 11.12 -33.25 2.44
N LYS A 350 12.36 -33.65 2.74
CA LYS A 350 13.26 -32.88 3.60
C LYS A 350 13.81 -31.68 2.83
N LEU A 351 13.87 -30.52 3.49
CA LEU A 351 14.28 -29.26 2.86
C LEU A 351 15.60 -28.73 3.38
N PHE A 352 15.86 -28.87 4.67
CA PHE A 352 17.13 -28.46 5.26
C PHE A 352 17.46 -29.32 6.47
N ARG A 353 18.73 -29.31 6.87
CA ARG A 353 19.22 -29.97 8.07
C ARG A 353 20.43 -29.22 8.62
N ILE A 354 20.47 -29.06 9.94
CA ILE A 354 21.58 -28.57 10.74
C ILE A 354 21.98 -29.69 11.70
N ASP A 355 23.25 -30.09 11.66
CA ASP A 355 23.85 -30.95 12.69
C ASP A 355 24.94 -30.17 13.43
N GLY A 356 25.16 -30.48 14.70
CA GLY A 356 26.16 -29.81 15.53
C GLY A 356 25.51 -28.78 16.46
N LYS A 357 26.33 -27.93 17.08
CA LYS A 357 25.93 -27.11 18.21
C LYS A 357 25.14 -25.87 17.79
N LEU A 358 23.82 -25.99 17.84
CA LEU A 358 22.89 -24.90 17.54
C LEU A 358 22.36 -24.27 18.84
N GLY A 359 22.55 -22.96 18.98
CA GLY A 359 22.10 -22.22 20.15
C GLY A 359 20.57 -22.11 20.21
N LEU A 360 20.01 -22.07 21.41
CA LEU A 360 18.55 -21.97 21.63
C LEU A 360 17.92 -20.75 20.92
N ALA A 361 18.59 -19.59 20.95
CA ALA A 361 18.07 -18.37 20.32
C ALA A 361 18.02 -18.49 18.79
N GLU A 362 19.07 -19.02 18.18
CA GLU A 362 19.16 -19.27 16.73
C GLU A 362 18.11 -20.30 16.30
N TRP A 363 18.00 -21.41 17.05
CA TRP A 363 16.99 -22.44 16.81
C TRP A 363 15.56 -21.87 16.81
N LYS A 364 15.20 -21.05 17.82
CA LYS A 364 13.88 -20.40 17.87
C LYS A 364 13.65 -19.49 16.68
N LYS A 365 14.64 -18.67 16.34
CA LYS A 365 14.56 -17.76 15.19
C LYS A 365 14.28 -18.55 13.91
N LEU A 366 15.00 -19.63 13.66
CA LEU A 366 14.78 -20.48 12.49
C LEU A 366 13.41 -21.16 12.50
N CYS A 367 12.91 -21.62 13.66
CA CYS A 367 11.55 -22.15 13.77
C CYS A 367 10.50 -21.11 13.37
N LEU A 368 10.59 -19.89 13.93
CA LEU A 368 9.69 -18.78 13.61
C LEU A 368 9.75 -18.41 12.12
N LEU A 369 10.96 -18.32 11.56
CA LEU A 369 11.16 -17.99 10.16
C LEU A 369 10.65 -19.10 9.24
N TYR A 370 10.90 -20.37 9.55
CA TYR A 370 10.44 -21.49 8.72
C TYR A 370 8.90 -21.56 8.67
N TYR A 371 8.25 -21.30 9.81
CA TYR A 371 6.80 -21.22 9.95
C TYR A 371 6.21 -19.83 9.68
N LYS A 372 6.92 -18.94 8.94
CA LYS A 372 6.41 -17.62 8.49
C LYS A 372 4.94 -17.73 8.05
N GLY A 373 4.09 -16.82 8.52
CA GLY A 373 2.64 -16.88 8.29
C GLY A 373 1.82 -17.46 9.44
N ASN A 374 2.43 -18.26 10.33
CA ASN A 374 1.69 -19.04 11.34
C ASN A 374 1.81 -18.40 12.74
N PRO A 375 0.74 -17.74 13.24
CA PRO A 375 0.80 -17.04 14.52
C PRO A 375 0.86 -17.96 15.74
N LEU A 376 0.54 -19.25 15.59
CA LEU A 376 0.48 -20.20 16.70
C LEU A 376 1.86 -20.52 17.28
N LEU A 377 2.93 -20.34 16.49
CA LEU A 377 4.30 -20.45 16.98
C LEU A 377 4.61 -19.37 18.01
N PHE A 378 4.06 -18.16 17.86
CA PHE A 378 4.22 -17.09 18.84
C PHE A 378 3.49 -17.41 20.13
N GLU A 379 2.26 -17.94 20.05
CA GLU A 379 1.52 -18.35 21.25
C GLU A 379 2.27 -19.45 22.00
N TYR A 380 2.79 -20.46 21.29
CA TYR A 380 3.60 -21.52 21.89
C TYR A 380 4.87 -20.99 22.54
N PHE A 381 5.54 -20.03 21.90
CA PHE A 381 6.74 -19.39 22.44
C PHE A 381 6.44 -18.23 23.44
N GLY A 382 5.21 -18.08 23.91
CA GLY A 382 4.86 -17.17 25.01
C GLY A 382 4.65 -15.69 24.62
N ALA A 383 4.24 -15.40 23.38
CA ALA A 383 4.24 -14.03 22.82
C ALA A 383 2.95 -13.22 22.90
N LYS A 384 1.88 -13.84 23.36
CA LYS A 384 0.53 -13.43 22.96
C LYS A 384 0.24 -11.96 23.29
N GLU A 385 0.66 -11.51 24.47
CA GLU A 385 0.45 -10.13 24.93
C GLU A 385 1.21 -9.11 24.08
N GLU A 386 2.45 -9.41 23.67
CA GLU A 386 3.23 -8.53 22.79
C GLU A 386 2.57 -8.44 21.40
N TYR A 387 2.12 -9.59 20.86
CA TYR A 387 1.38 -9.65 19.59
C TYR A 387 0.07 -8.83 19.64
N ASP A 388 -0.72 -8.98 20.72
CA ASP A 388 -1.99 -8.29 20.89
C ASP A 388 -1.80 -6.77 21.12
N SER A 389 -0.74 -6.36 21.82
CA SER A 389 -0.45 -4.93 22.09
C SER A 389 -0.21 -4.13 20.79
N VAL A 390 0.46 -4.74 19.82
CA VAL A 390 0.74 -4.13 18.51
C VAL A 390 -0.53 -4.07 17.65
N LYS A 391 -1.40 -5.08 17.70
CA LYS A 391 -2.69 -5.07 16.98
C LYS A 391 -3.56 -3.89 17.41
N ASN A 392 -3.46 -3.47 18.67
CA ASN A 392 -4.33 -2.47 19.27
C ASN A 392 -3.80 -1.02 19.21
N SER A 393 -2.52 -0.79 18.90
CA SER A 393 -1.92 0.57 18.90
C SER A 393 -2.40 1.48 17.75
N ALA A 394 -3.07 0.94 16.74
CA ALA A 394 -3.50 1.66 15.53
C ALA A 394 -4.82 2.44 15.65
N LYS A 395 -5.45 2.48 16.84
CA LYS A 395 -6.85 2.96 17.02
C LYS A 395 -7.03 4.19 17.92
N VAL A 396 -6.02 5.04 18.08
CA VAL A 396 -6.22 6.32 18.78
C VAL A 396 -6.53 7.40 17.75
N GLN A 397 -7.80 7.50 17.36
CA GLN A 397 -8.30 8.58 16.52
C GLN A 397 -8.58 9.82 17.39
N ASP A 398 -8.14 10.99 16.95
CA ASP A 398 -8.42 12.26 17.61
C ASP A 398 -9.92 12.60 17.45
N GLN A 399 -10.64 12.65 18.57
CA GLN A 399 -12.10 12.84 18.67
C GLN A 399 -12.58 14.11 17.94
N LEU A 400 -11.73 15.13 17.83
CA LEU A 400 -12.05 16.38 17.12
C LEU A 400 -12.27 16.20 15.62
N THR A 401 -11.53 15.27 14.99
CA THR A 401 -11.59 15.02 13.53
C THR A 401 -12.92 14.42 13.07
N GLU A 402 -13.74 13.92 14.01
CA GLU A 402 -15.09 13.45 13.70
C GLU A 402 -16.01 14.62 13.31
N TYR A 403 -15.79 15.80 13.91
CA TYR A 403 -16.70 16.94 13.84
C TYR A 403 -16.22 18.09 12.95
N ILE A 404 -14.91 18.31 12.79
CA ILE A 404 -14.37 19.42 11.99
C ILE A 404 -13.41 18.91 10.89
N PRO A 405 -13.22 19.67 9.80
CA PRO A 405 -12.11 19.44 8.89
C PRO A 405 -10.78 19.46 9.64
N ASN A 406 -9.80 18.68 9.19
CA ASN A 406 -8.46 18.68 9.78
C ASN A 406 -7.87 20.09 9.78
N LYS A 407 -7.61 20.61 10.98
CA LYS A 407 -6.92 21.88 11.17
C LYS A 407 -5.49 21.78 10.65
N ILE A 408 -5.13 22.72 9.77
CA ILE A 408 -3.76 22.91 9.30
C ILE A 408 -3.31 24.31 9.70
N ASN A 409 -2.12 24.41 10.28
CA ASN A 409 -1.50 25.68 10.64
C ASN A 409 -0.35 26.00 9.67
N THR A 410 0.28 27.16 9.86
CA THR A 410 1.39 27.61 9.00
C THR A 410 2.63 26.72 9.17
N GLU A 411 2.94 26.33 10.40
CA GLU A 411 4.06 25.45 10.74
C GLU A 411 3.90 24.01 10.23
N ASP A 412 2.67 23.59 9.95
CA ASP A 412 2.41 22.29 9.33
C ASP A 412 2.92 22.26 7.89
N GLY A 413 3.00 23.41 7.20
CA GLY A 413 3.45 23.54 5.82
C GLY A 413 2.39 23.20 4.77
N ILE A 414 2.85 22.79 3.57
CA ILE A 414 1.98 22.37 2.45
C ILE A 414 2.05 20.86 2.22
N ARG A 415 1.00 20.31 1.61
CA ARG A 415 1.00 18.96 1.03
C ARG A 415 0.72 19.03 -0.45
N LEU A 416 1.41 18.17 -1.20
CA LEU A 416 1.19 17.97 -2.62
C LEU A 416 0.70 16.54 -2.84
N PHE A 417 -0.31 16.37 -3.67
CA PHE A 417 -0.75 15.07 -4.13
C PHE A 417 -0.72 15.05 -5.64
N THR A 418 0.18 14.25 -6.19
CA THR A 418 0.27 14.02 -7.63
C THR A 418 -0.40 12.70 -7.94
N SER A 419 -1.26 12.68 -8.95
CA SER A 419 -1.90 11.44 -9.39
C SER A 419 -1.99 11.34 -10.90
N TYR A 420 -1.98 10.12 -11.42
CA TYR A 420 -2.04 9.81 -12.84
C TYR A 420 -3.30 9.02 -13.17
N HIS A 421 -3.95 9.40 -14.27
CA HIS A 421 -5.29 8.95 -14.64
C HIS A 421 -5.35 8.58 -16.13
N PRO A 422 -6.29 7.70 -16.53
CA PRO A 422 -6.53 7.44 -17.94
C PRO A 422 -6.89 8.73 -18.67
N LYS A 423 -6.39 8.88 -19.89
CA LYS A 423 -6.71 10.05 -20.72
C LYS A 423 -8.19 10.09 -21.08
N SER A 424 -8.74 11.30 -21.10
CA SER A 424 -10.01 11.59 -21.76
C SER A 424 -9.82 11.72 -23.27
N SER A 425 -10.84 11.41 -24.06
CA SER A 425 -10.84 11.61 -25.51
C SER A 425 -11.04 13.08 -25.94
N GLU A 426 -11.33 13.99 -25.00
CA GLU A 426 -11.82 15.36 -25.29
C GLU A 426 -10.76 16.47 -25.25
N TYR A 427 -9.48 16.17 -25.00
CA TYR A 427 -8.44 17.19 -24.76
C TYR A 427 -8.23 18.19 -25.91
N SER A 428 -8.49 17.81 -27.16
CA SER A 428 -8.34 18.72 -28.30
C SER A 428 -9.45 19.78 -28.43
N SER A 429 -10.49 19.72 -27.59
CA SER A 429 -11.72 20.52 -27.76
C SER A 429 -11.83 21.77 -26.89
N PHE A 430 -10.91 22.00 -25.95
CA PHE A 430 -10.96 23.14 -25.01
C PHE A 430 -9.56 23.63 -24.63
N GLN A 431 -9.48 24.84 -24.04
CA GLN A 431 -8.25 25.36 -23.44
C GLN A 431 -8.18 25.05 -21.94
N ARG A 432 -9.23 25.43 -21.19
CA ARG A 432 -9.39 25.09 -19.78
C ARG A 432 -10.83 24.71 -19.49
N LYS A 433 -11.02 23.66 -18.68
CA LYS A 433 -12.33 23.15 -18.28
C LYS A 433 -12.34 22.88 -16.79
N ILE A 434 -13.39 23.32 -16.11
CA ILE A 434 -13.67 22.90 -14.74
C ILE A 434 -14.28 21.49 -14.77
N ILE A 435 -13.68 20.58 -14.02
CA ILE A 435 -14.17 19.21 -13.85
C ILE A 435 -14.44 18.89 -12.39
N HIS A 436 -15.25 17.86 -12.17
CA HIS A 436 -15.61 17.32 -10.85
C HIS A 436 -16.17 18.40 -9.90
N PRO A 437 -17.29 19.04 -10.25
CA PRO A 437 -17.96 19.93 -9.31
C PRO A 437 -18.39 19.15 -8.06
N ASP A 438 -18.44 19.86 -6.94
CA ASP A 438 -18.95 19.30 -5.69
C ASP A 438 -20.46 19.04 -5.83
N ILE A 439 -20.97 18.10 -5.03
CA ILE A 439 -22.39 17.74 -5.03
C ILE A 439 -22.96 17.95 -3.63
N ILE A 440 -24.02 18.76 -3.54
CA ILE A 440 -24.86 18.83 -2.34
C ILE A 440 -26.05 17.90 -2.55
N LYS A 441 -26.22 16.93 -1.64
CA LYS A 441 -27.39 16.06 -1.58
C LYS A 441 -28.32 16.52 -0.47
N PHE A 442 -29.57 16.81 -0.82
CA PHE A 442 -30.62 17.20 0.11
C PHE A 442 -31.36 15.98 0.68
N GLN A 443 -32.07 16.17 1.80
CA GLN A 443 -32.80 15.09 2.47
C GLN A 443 -33.91 14.47 1.61
N ASN A 444 -34.51 15.25 0.70
CA ASN A 444 -35.51 14.77 -0.25
C ASN A 444 -34.93 13.91 -1.39
N GLY A 445 -33.60 13.69 -1.41
CA GLY A 445 -32.90 12.93 -2.44
C GLY A 445 -32.45 13.75 -3.65
N GLU A 446 -32.85 15.02 -3.75
CA GLU A 446 -32.35 15.93 -4.79
C GLU A 446 -30.85 16.19 -4.60
N TYR A 447 -30.15 16.41 -5.72
CA TYR A 447 -28.75 16.79 -5.72
C TYR A 447 -28.52 17.95 -6.69
N ILE A 448 -27.54 18.80 -6.36
CA ILE A 448 -27.12 19.91 -7.21
C ILE A 448 -25.60 19.92 -7.33
N ASN A 449 -25.11 20.32 -8.50
CA ASN A 449 -23.70 20.60 -8.72
C ASN A 449 -23.38 22.00 -8.21
N VAL A 450 -22.30 22.11 -7.44
CA VAL A 450 -21.84 23.36 -6.85
C VAL A 450 -20.35 23.60 -7.06
N LEU A 451 -19.96 24.87 -7.10
CA LEU A 451 -18.59 25.33 -6.99
C LEU A 451 -18.51 26.38 -5.88
N GLU A 452 -17.44 26.38 -5.10
CA GLU A 452 -17.20 27.50 -4.20
C GLU A 452 -16.93 28.77 -5.01
N TYR A 453 -17.60 29.86 -4.64
CA TYR A 453 -17.65 31.09 -5.43
C TYR A 453 -16.28 31.77 -5.64
N ASP A 454 -15.28 31.48 -4.81
CA ASP A 454 -13.95 32.08 -4.92
C ASP A 454 -13.23 31.71 -6.24
N ILE A 455 -13.65 30.68 -6.97
CA ILE A 455 -13.15 30.34 -8.33
C ILE A 455 -13.34 31.48 -9.34
N ILE A 456 -14.36 32.32 -9.14
CA ILE A 456 -14.70 33.43 -10.03
C ILE A 456 -13.56 34.46 -10.10
N GLU A 457 -12.82 34.63 -9.00
CA GLU A 457 -11.70 35.58 -8.97
C GLU A 457 -10.53 35.09 -9.83
N ILE A 458 -10.33 33.77 -9.90
CA ILE A 458 -9.36 33.14 -10.80
C ILE A 458 -9.80 33.33 -12.26
N ASP A 459 -11.08 33.06 -12.56
CA ASP A 459 -11.64 33.25 -13.90
C ASP A 459 -11.52 34.71 -14.39
N LYS A 460 -11.80 35.68 -13.52
CA LYS A 460 -11.64 37.12 -13.83
C LYS A 460 -10.19 37.50 -14.12
N TYR A 461 -9.23 36.96 -13.37
CA TYR A 461 -7.81 37.14 -13.69
C TYR A 461 -7.50 36.58 -15.08
N LEU A 462 -7.91 35.35 -15.36
CA LEU A 462 -7.64 34.68 -16.64
C LEU A 462 -8.27 35.44 -17.82
N LYS A 463 -9.51 35.93 -17.70
CA LYS A 463 -10.17 36.75 -18.72
C LYS A 463 -9.38 38.00 -19.07
N ARG A 464 -8.78 38.68 -18.10
CA ARG A 464 -7.92 39.87 -18.33
C ARG A 464 -6.66 39.55 -19.12
N THR A 465 -6.16 38.31 -19.01
CA THR A 465 -5.01 37.83 -19.80
C THR A 465 -5.41 37.26 -21.17
N GLY A 466 -6.68 37.42 -21.58
CA GLY A 466 -7.21 36.92 -22.85
C GLY A 466 -7.51 35.42 -22.87
N SER A 467 -7.50 34.77 -21.70
CA SER A 467 -7.79 33.34 -21.54
C SER A 467 -9.27 33.09 -21.24
N LYS A 468 -9.77 31.89 -21.59
CA LYS A 468 -11.12 31.42 -21.23
C LYS A 468 -11.07 30.16 -20.38
N MET A 469 -12.13 29.95 -19.60
CA MET A 469 -12.36 28.75 -18.79
C MET A 469 -13.81 28.30 -18.93
N ASP A 470 -14.00 27.05 -19.30
CA ASP A 470 -15.30 26.45 -19.52
C ASP A 470 -15.84 25.83 -18.23
N TYR A 471 -17.10 26.11 -17.92
CA TYR A 471 -17.78 25.58 -16.74
C TYR A 471 -18.74 24.44 -17.13
N PRO A 472 -18.97 23.46 -16.24
CA PRO A 472 -20.06 22.50 -16.39
C PRO A 472 -21.42 23.18 -16.55
N VAL A 473 -22.32 22.52 -17.27
CA VAL A 473 -23.71 22.98 -17.41
C VAL A 473 -24.41 22.87 -16.03
N GLU A 474 -25.32 23.81 -15.74
CA GLU A 474 -26.16 23.80 -14.53
C GLU A 474 -25.39 23.87 -13.20
N ILE A 475 -24.40 24.76 -13.10
CA ILE A 475 -23.63 24.96 -11.87
C ILE A 475 -24.23 26.03 -10.95
N ASN A 476 -24.16 25.80 -9.63
CA ASN A 476 -24.52 26.78 -8.60
C ASN A 476 -23.28 27.24 -7.84
N PHE A 477 -23.21 28.53 -7.48
CA PHE A 477 -22.12 29.04 -6.66
C PHE A 477 -22.46 28.97 -5.17
N LEU A 478 -21.62 28.26 -4.41
CA LEU A 478 -21.75 28.06 -2.97
C LEU A 478 -20.84 29.04 -2.23
N LYS A 479 -21.35 29.60 -1.13
CA LYS A 479 -20.57 30.33 -0.14
C LYS A 479 -20.67 29.64 1.22
N PRO A 480 -19.64 28.89 1.61
CA PRO A 480 -19.41 28.54 3.01
C PRO A 480 -19.00 29.80 3.80
N PHE A 481 -19.47 29.93 5.04
CA PHE A 481 -19.08 31.02 5.93
C PHE A 481 -17.99 30.54 6.91
N ASP A 482 -16.84 30.17 6.35
CA ASP A 482 -15.65 29.76 7.11
C ASP A 482 -14.36 30.23 6.40
N PHE A 483 -13.21 29.82 6.91
CA PHE A 483 -11.89 30.15 6.36
C PHE A 483 -11.30 29.01 5.50
N TYR A 484 -12.14 28.14 4.98
CA TYR A 484 -11.75 27.02 4.12
C TYR A 484 -12.20 27.28 2.69
N THR A 485 -11.43 26.82 1.70
CA THR A 485 -11.86 26.91 0.30
C THR A 485 -11.42 25.69 -0.50
N ASN A 486 -12.38 24.99 -1.09
CA ASN A 486 -12.14 23.99 -2.13
C ASN A 486 -12.29 24.64 -3.50
N TYR A 487 -11.16 24.89 -4.18
CA TYR A 487 -11.18 25.22 -5.60
C TYR A 487 -11.38 23.93 -6.42
N PRO A 488 -12.18 23.98 -7.49
CA PRO A 488 -12.35 22.84 -8.37
C PRO A 488 -11.07 22.50 -9.13
N THR A 489 -11.06 21.31 -9.73
CA THR A 489 -10.01 20.92 -10.66
C THR A 489 -10.11 21.72 -11.96
N ILE A 490 -9.04 22.45 -12.28
CA ILE A 490 -8.88 23.14 -13.56
C ILE A 490 -8.07 22.24 -14.50
N LEU A 491 -8.75 21.67 -15.48
CA LEU A 491 -8.13 20.84 -16.50
C LEU A 491 -7.64 21.70 -17.66
N HIS A 492 -6.37 21.54 -18.06
CA HIS A 492 -5.71 22.26 -19.13
C HIS A 492 -5.50 21.34 -20.31
N ALA A 493 -5.83 21.83 -21.50
CA ALA A 493 -5.67 21.09 -22.75
C ALA A 493 -5.36 22.07 -23.90
N SER A 494 -5.10 21.53 -25.10
CA SER A 494 -4.63 22.21 -26.34
C SER A 494 -3.11 22.21 -26.58
N GLU A 495 -2.70 22.65 -27.78
CA GLU A 495 -1.30 22.75 -28.24
C GLU A 495 -0.42 23.65 -27.35
N ASP A 496 -1.01 24.45 -26.47
CA ASP A 496 -0.30 25.45 -25.66
C ASP A 496 -0.50 25.24 -24.15
N THR A 497 -0.55 23.98 -23.74
CA THR A 497 -0.81 23.56 -22.36
C THR A 497 0.17 24.20 -21.36
N GLU A 498 1.45 24.36 -21.71
CA GLU A 498 2.46 24.98 -20.82
C GLU A 498 2.09 26.44 -20.48
N ARG A 499 1.81 27.28 -21.49
CA ARG A 499 1.39 28.68 -21.25
C ARG A 499 0.09 28.74 -20.48
N LEU A 500 -0.85 27.83 -20.78
CA LEU A 500 -2.14 27.79 -20.09
C LEU A 500 -1.96 27.48 -18.60
N LEU A 501 -1.11 26.51 -18.27
CA LEU A 501 -0.80 26.13 -16.89
C LEU A 501 -0.11 27.27 -16.13
N GLN A 502 0.90 27.91 -16.75
CA GLN A 502 1.62 29.05 -16.16
C GLN A 502 0.67 30.21 -15.85
N ASN A 503 -0.24 30.56 -16.76
CA ASN A 503 -1.23 31.61 -16.53
C ASN A 503 -2.18 31.29 -15.37
N THR A 504 -2.57 30.02 -15.19
CA THR A 504 -3.42 29.58 -14.07
C THR A 504 -2.67 29.65 -12.74
N ILE A 505 -1.41 29.24 -12.73
CA ILE A 505 -0.52 29.32 -11.56
C ILE A 505 -0.35 30.77 -11.11
N GLU A 506 -0.08 31.68 -12.05
CA GLU A 506 0.07 33.11 -11.73
C GLU A 506 -1.24 33.73 -11.24
N ALA A 507 -2.39 33.27 -11.76
CA ALA A 507 -3.71 33.67 -11.26
C ALA A 507 -3.90 33.27 -9.79
N PHE A 508 -3.64 32.01 -9.44
CA PHE A 508 -3.70 31.54 -8.05
C PHE A 508 -2.76 32.31 -7.15
N LYS A 509 -1.48 32.44 -7.55
CA LYS A 509 -0.47 33.18 -6.80
C LYS A 509 -0.92 34.61 -6.52
N THR A 510 -1.31 35.36 -7.55
CA THR A 510 -1.72 36.76 -7.41
C THR A 510 -2.93 36.91 -6.49
N ILE A 511 -3.96 36.08 -6.68
CA ILE A 511 -5.17 36.13 -5.84
C ILE A 511 -4.85 35.77 -4.39
N PHE A 512 -4.02 34.75 -4.15
CA PHE A 512 -3.63 34.36 -2.79
C PHE A 512 -2.79 35.42 -2.11
N GLU A 513 -1.81 36.02 -2.78
CA GLU A 513 -1.00 37.12 -2.23
C GLU A 513 -1.85 38.32 -1.80
N ILE A 514 -2.86 38.68 -2.59
CA ILE A 514 -3.77 39.77 -2.24
C ILE A 514 -4.69 39.36 -1.10
N GLN A 515 -5.28 38.16 -1.16
CA GLN A 515 -6.18 37.63 -0.14
C GLN A 515 -5.48 37.52 1.23
N ASN A 516 -4.22 37.07 1.26
CA ASN A 516 -3.41 36.90 2.46
C ASN A 516 -3.16 38.20 3.25
N ARG A 517 -3.40 39.37 2.66
CA ARG A 517 -3.31 40.67 3.38
C ARG A 517 -4.38 40.81 4.45
N THR A 518 -5.50 40.08 4.32
CA THR A 518 -6.63 40.15 5.25
C THR A 518 -7.11 38.77 5.72
N LEU A 519 -6.88 37.72 4.93
CA LEU A 519 -7.42 36.37 5.15
C LEU A 519 -6.37 35.31 4.82
N ASN A 520 -5.90 34.56 5.82
CA ASN A 520 -5.03 33.40 5.61
C ASN A 520 -5.85 32.11 5.63
N LYS A 521 -6.50 31.82 4.50
CA LYS A 521 -7.42 30.69 4.37
C LYS A 521 -6.68 29.36 4.30
N THR A 522 -7.38 28.29 4.66
CA THR A 522 -6.99 26.92 4.32
C THR A 522 -7.55 26.59 2.94
N ILE A 523 -6.67 26.23 2.00
CA ILE A 523 -7.03 26.04 0.60
C ILE A 523 -6.73 24.61 0.16
N SER A 524 -7.65 24.05 -0.64
CA SER A 524 -7.38 22.96 -1.56
C SER A 524 -7.61 23.46 -2.99
N PHE A 525 -6.68 23.18 -3.90
CA PHE A 525 -6.91 23.37 -5.34
C PHE A 525 -6.22 22.27 -6.14
N THR A 526 -6.70 22.02 -7.36
CA THR A 526 -6.11 21.04 -8.26
C THR A 526 -5.98 21.61 -9.67
N ILE A 527 -4.81 21.41 -10.26
CA ILE A 527 -4.57 21.64 -11.69
C ILE A 527 -4.28 20.31 -12.37
N ALA A 528 -4.82 20.12 -13.56
CA ALA A 528 -4.67 18.88 -14.32
C ALA A 528 -4.28 19.18 -15.77
N TRP A 529 -3.58 18.27 -16.42
CA TRP A 529 -3.22 18.36 -17.84
C TRP A 529 -2.88 16.97 -18.43
N GLU A 530 -2.83 16.90 -19.76
CA GLU A 530 -2.45 15.70 -20.49
C GLU A 530 -0.92 15.60 -20.67
N MET A 531 -0.37 14.42 -20.37
CA MET A 531 0.98 13.98 -20.74
C MET A 531 0.89 12.95 -21.88
N GLU A 532 1.99 12.39 -22.38
CA GLU A 532 1.98 11.43 -23.50
C GLU A 532 1.15 10.16 -23.22
N ASP A 533 1.30 9.56 -22.04
CA ASP A 533 0.68 8.27 -21.71
C ASP A 533 -0.57 8.37 -20.82
N PHE A 534 -0.74 9.47 -20.09
CA PHE A 534 -1.80 9.64 -19.09
C PHE A 534 -2.15 11.12 -18.86
N GLU A 535 -3.25 11.34 -18.15
CA GLU A 535 -3.57 12.62 -17.51
C GLU A 535 -2.86 12.69 -16.15
N VAL A 536 -2.30 13.84 -15.80
CA VAL A 536 -1.75 14.09 -14.47
C VAL A 536 -2.57 15.15 -13.75
N ARG A 537 -2.72 14.98 -12.44
CA ARG A 537 -3.33 15.96 -11.52
C ARG A 537 -2.34 16.30 -10.43
N LEU A 538 -2.12 17.60 -10.22
CA LEU A 538 -1.40 18.12 -9.07
C LEU A 538 -2.40 18.83 -8.16
N SER A 539 -2.71 18.19 -7.04
CA SER A 539 -3.54 18.74 -5.98
C SER A 539 -2.67 19.29 -4.85
N VAL A 540 -3.04 20.45 -4.33
CA VAL A 540 -2.27 21.19 -3.32
C VAL A 540 -3.18 21.53 -2.15
N PHE A 541 -2.69 21.26 -0.93
CA PHE A 541 -3.41 21.57 0.31
C PHE A 541 -2.51 22.27 1.32
N GLY A 542 -2.99 23.36 1.91
CA GLY A 542 -2.22 24.16 2.87
C GLY A 542 -2.87 25.49 3.22
N LYS A 543 -2.24 26.25 4.12
CA LYS A 543 -2.59 27.68 4.31
C LYS A 543 -2.19 28.48 3.06
N SER A 544 -3.03 29.41 2.66
CA SER A 544 -2.88 30.22 1.44
C SER A 544 -1.58 31.03 1.43
N SER A 545 -1.08 31.44 2.59
CA SER A 545 0.25 32.05 2.76
C SER A 545 1.40 31.11 2.39
N GLU A 546 1.37 29.86 2.86
CA GLU A 546 2.42 28.88 2.57
C GLU A 546 2.35 28.36 1.12
N ILE A 547 1.15 28.23 0.57
CA ILE A 547 0.95 27.94 -0.85
C ILE A 547 1.53 29.07 -1.71
N ALA A 548 1.28 30.34 -1.36
CA ALA A 548 1.84 31.48 -2.11
C ALA A 548 3.38 31.52 -2.05
N LYS A 549 3.99 31.17 -0.91
CA LYS A 549 5.46 31.02 -0.83
C LYS A 549 5.97 29.95 -1.78
N TRP A 550 5.30 28.81 -1.84
CA TRP A 550 5.64 27.71 -2.75
C TRP A 550 5.48 28.09 -4.23
N LEU A 551 4.36 28.72 -4.60
CA LEU A 551 4.10 29.20 -5.96
C LEU A 551 5.11 30.26 -6.41
N ASN A 552 5.66 31.05 -5.49
CA ASN A 552 6.70 32.03 -5.80
C ASN A 552 8.02 31.37 -6.21
N GLU A 553 8.38 30.25 -5.60
CA GLU A 553 9.59 29.49 -5.91
C GLU A 553 9.44 28.65 -7.20
N PHE A 554 8.24 28.09 -7.43
CA PHE A 554 8.00 27.10 -8.50
C PHE A 554 6.92 27.54 -9.49
N GLN A 555 7.23 28.56 -10.28
CA GLN A 555 6.28 29.15 -11.24
C GLN A 555 6.07 28.30 -12.51
N ILE A 556 7.06 27.47 -12.87
CA ILE A 556 7.02 26.66 -14.09
C ILE A 556 6.89 25.19 -13.69
N ILE A 557 5.84 24.54 -14.19
CA ILE A 557 5.59 23.11 -14.03
C ILE A 557 5.81 22.44 -15.39
N PRO A 558 6.73 21.47 -15.49
CA PRO A 558 6.94 20.74 -16.74
C PRO A 558 5.71 19.91 -17.12
N ILE A 559 5.45 19.83 -18.43
CA ILE A 559 4.28 19.12 -18.97
C ILE A 559 4.61 17.72 -19.47
N ASP A 560 5.88 17.39 -19.68
CA ASP A 560 6.33 16.03 -20.00
C ASP A 560 6.69 15.23 -18.73
N TYR A 561 6.55 13.92 -18.82
CA TYR A 561 6.67 13.04 -17.66
C TYR A 561 8.05 13.07 -16.99
N GLU A 562 9.14 12.97 -17.77
CA GLU A 562 10.48 12.87 -17.19
C GLU A 562 10.92 14.19 -16.52
N ASN A 563 10.68 15.35 -17.15
CA ASN A 563 11.00 16.63 -16.51
C ASN A 563 10.08 16.89 -15.31
N PHE A 564 8.81 16.50 -15.39
CA PHE A 564 7.87 16.66 -14.27
C PHE A 564 8.29 15.83 -13.06
N ARG A 565 8.74 14.60 -13.29
CA ARG A 565 9.32 13.73 -12.24
C ARG A 565 10.52 14.39 -11.56
N GLN A 566 11.45 14.95 -12.33
CA GLN A 566 12.59 15.70 -11.77
C GLN A 566 12.13 16.94 -10.98
N TRP A 567 11.06 17.59 -11.45
CA TRP A 567 10.44 18.72 -10.75
C TRP A 567 9.80 18.29 -9.42
N LEU A 568 9.13 17.14 -9.35
CA LEU A 568 8.56 16.59 -8.10
C LEU A 568 9.63 16.30 -7.04
N ILE A 569 10.79 15.78 -7.44
CA ILE A 569 11.92 15.56 -6.53
C ILE A 569 12.35 16.88 -5.89
N LYS A 570 12.39 17.97 -6.67
CA LYS A 570 12.69 19.32 -6.16
C LYS A 570 11.60 19.83 -5.21
N GLN A 571 10.33 19.57 -5.53
CA GLN A 571 9.21 19.96 -4.66
C GLN A 571 9.30 19.27 -3.30
N ARG A 572 9.51 17.95 -3.30
CA ARG A 572 9.73 17.18 -2.07
C ARG A 572 10.87 17.74 -1.25
N LYS A 573 12.03 17.96 -1.88
CA LYS A 573 13.21 18.52 -1.22
C LYS A 573 12.89 19.87 -0.56
N TRP A 574 12.24 20.77 -1.28
CA TRP A 574 11.85 22.07 -0.74
C TRP A 574 10.91 21.95 0.45
N ILE A 575 9.87 21.11 0.38
CA ILE A 575 8.95 20.86 1.50
C ILE A 575 9.72 20.32 2.70
N TYR A 576 10.65 19.40 2.49
CA TYR A 576 11.43 18.80 3.56
C TYR A 576 12.40 19.81 4.19
N GLU A 577 12.95 20.75 3.43
CA GLU A 577 13.88 21.76 3.97
C GLU A 577 13.15 22.87 4.73
N ASN A 578 11.90 23.17 4.39
CA ASN A 578 11.15 24.29 4.96
C ASN A 578 10.25 23.91 6.14
N TYR A 579 9.86 22.64 6.29
CA TYR A 579 8.89 22.23 7.31
C TYR A 579 9.36 21.01 8.12
N ASN A 580 8.94 20.97 9.39
CA ASN A 580 9.18 19.83 10.27
C ASN A 580 8.09 18.77 10.10
N TYR A 581 8.43 17.52 10.43
CA TYR A 581 7.41 16.49 10.55
C TYR A 581 6.55 16.76 11.79
N LEU A 582 5.24 16.83 11.58
CA LEU A 582 4.25 16.83 12.65
C LEU A 582 3.33 15.65 12.36
N GLU A 583 3.23 14.72 13.32
CA GLU A 583 2.43 13.51 13.18
C GLU A 583 0.94 13.87 13.20
N LYS A 584 0.40 14.13 12.02
CA LYS A 584 -1.02 14.40 11.74
C LYS A 584 -1.44 13.63 10.51
N ASP A 585 -2.61 13.01 10.56
CA ASP A 585 -3.14 12.26 9.44
C ASP A 585 -4.02 13.13 8.54
N PHE A 586 -3.51 13.47 7.36
CA PHE A 586 -4.25 14.19 6.31
C PHE A 586 -4.79 13.28 5.21
N THR A 587 -4.61 11.96 5.31
CA THR A 587 -5.00 11.03 4.24
C THR A 587 -6.51 11.00 4.00
N GLN A 588 -7.32 11.30 5.03
CA GLN A 588 -8.77 11.44 4.92
C GLN A 588 -9.25 12.59 4.01
N LEU A 589 -8.37 13.53 3.67
CA LEU A 589 -8.66 14.59 2.70
C LEU A 589 -8.60 14.10 1.27
N LEU A 590 -7.92 12.98 1.01
CA LEU A 590 -7.74 12.46 -0.34
C LEU A 590 -9.02 11.80 -0.86
N LYS A 591 -9.28 12.02 -2.14
CA LYS A 591 -10.35 11.38 -2.90
C LYS A 591 -9.76 10.39 -3.90
N ASN A 592 -10.59 9.43 -4.30
CA ASN A 592 -10.25 8.39 -5.27
C ASN A 592 -9.96 8.93 -6.67
N ASP A 593 -10.33 10.17 -6.95
CA ASP A 593 -10.10 10.88 -8.21
C ASP A 593 -8.85 11.79 -8.15
N GLY A 594 -7.98 11.69 -7.15
CA GLY A 594 -6.70 12.40 -7.22
C GLY A 594 -6.67 13.79 -6.62
N VAL A 595 -7.68 14.18 -5.84
CA VAL A 595 -7.77 15.53 -5.25
C VAL A 595 -7.76 15.51 -3.73
N PHE A 596 -7.18 16.55 -3.14
CA PHE A 596 -7.52 16.94 -1.79
C PHE A 596 -8.90 17.60 -1.77
N HIS A 597 -9.73 17.22 -0.81
CA HIS A 597 -11.03 17.81 -0.61
C HIS A 597 -11.32 18.01 0.88
N ILE A 598 -11.54 19.26 1.26
CA ILE A 598 -11.84 19.66 2.63
C ILE A 598 -13.31 19.32 2.91
N LYS A 599 -13.53 18.19 3.57
CA LYS A 599 -14.88 17.71 3.91
C LYS A 599 -15.43 18.43 5.13
N ARG A 600 -16.40 19.32 4.91
CA ARG A 600 -17.20 19.92 5.99
C ARG A 600 -18.20 18.89 6.52
N LYS A 601 -18.26 18.73 7.85
CA LYS A 601 -19.19 17.81 8.51
C LYS A 601 -20.51 18.54 8.76
N ALA A 602 -21.57 18.07 8.10
CA ALA A 602 -22.89 18.66 8.22
C ALA A 602 -23.46 18.45 9.63
N ILE A 603 -24.16 19.45 10.15
CA ILE A 603 -24.93 19.37 11.39
C ILE A 603 -26.33 18.89 11.03
N ALA A 604 -26.82 17.89 11.78
CA ALA A 604 -28.13 17.31 11.55
C ALA A 604 -29.25 18.36 11.73
N HIS A 605 -30.25 18.35 10.86
CA HIS A 605 -31.29 19.40 10.83
C HIS A 605 -32.09 19.46 12.14
N GLU A 606 -32.26 18.32 12.79
CA GLU A 606 -32.99 18.15 14.06
C GLU A 606 -32.28 18.86 15.23
N MET A 607 -30.97 19.12 15.08
CA MET A 607 -30.18 19.85 16.07
C MET A 607 -30.29 21.37 15.90
N ILE A 608 -30.98 21.86 14.87
CA ILE A 608 -31.01 23.28 14.52
C ILE A 608 -32.40 23.83 14.78
N SER A 609 -32.46 24.98 15.45
CA SER A 609 -33.71 25.72 15.60
C SER A 609 -33.51 27.20 15.32
N PHE A 610 -34.51 27.80 14.68
CA PHE A 610 -34.57 29.25 14.47
C PHE A 610 -35.49 29.83 15.55
N PRO A 611 -34.97 30.68 16.45
CA PRO A 611 -35.79 31.27 17.51
C PRO A 611 -36.86 32.23 17.00
N ASN A 612 -36.71 32.70 15.76
CA ASN A 612 -37.69 33.49 15.04
C ASN A 612 -37.86 32.92 13.62
N ASP A 613 -39.04 32.37 13.31
CA ASP A 613 -39.34 31.80 12.00
C ASP A 613 -39.29 32.83 10.86
N GLU A 614 -39.42 34.13 11.17
CA GLU A 614 -39.31 35.22 10.17
C GLU A 614 -37.87 35.68 9.94
N ASP A 615 -36.93 35.33 10.84
CA ASP A 615 -35.52 35.71 10.76
C ASP A 615 -34.61 34.48 10.80
N GLU A 616 -34.43 33.88 9.63
CA GLU A 616 -33.50 32.75 9.42
C GLU A 616 -32.01 33.13 9.61
N SER A 617 -31.69 34.38 9.99
CA SER A 617 -30.31 34.84 10.17
C SER A 617 -29.70 34.47 11.53
N TYR A 618 -30.54 34.10 12.51
CA TYR A 618 -30.15 33.64 13.83
C TYR A 618 -30.63 32.20 14.06
N PHE A 619 -29.70 31.29 14.34
CA PHE A 619 -29.98 29.88 14.60
C PHE A 619 -29.31 29.44 15.90
N GLU A 620 -29.94 28.48 16.56
CA GLU A 620 -29.42 27.84 17.77
C GLU A 620 -29.19 26.36 17.51
N ILE A 621 -28.12 25.83 18.10
CA ILE A 621 -27.85 24.39 18.08
C ILE A 621 -28.27 23.77 19.39
N LYS A 622 -29.21 22.84 19.30
CA LYS A 622 -29.68 22.00 20.40
C LYS A 622 -28.96 20.66 20.36
N ALA A 623 -27.67 20.66 20.70
CA ALA A 623 -26.85 19.45 20.77
C ALA A 623 -27.19 18.51 21.95
N LYS A 624 -28.36 18.63 22.61
CA LYS A 624 -28.70 17.87 23.83
C LYS A 624 -28.66 16.34 23.66
N ALA A 625 -28.72 15.82 22.44
CA ALA A 625 -28.59 14.39 22.15
C ALA A 625 -27.13 13.93 21.98
N ASP A 626 -26.19 14.85 21.73
CA ASP A 626 -24.75 14.60 21.58
C ASP A 626 -23.98 15.43 22.62
N THR A 627 -23.74 14.83 23.78
CA THR A 627 -23.08 15.47 24.92
C THR A 627 -21.64 15.90 24.63
N GLU A 628 -20.97 15.26 23.67
CA GLU A 628 -19.59 15.56 23.31
C GLU A 628 -19.52 16.78 22.40
N LEU A 629 -20.34 16.83 21.34
CA LEU A 629 -20.46 18.00 20.49
C LEU A 629 -20.87 19.26 21.28
N ASP A 630 -21.85 19.13 22.19
CA ASP A 630 -22.29 20.22 23.06
C ASP A 630 -21.13 20.77 23.91
N LYS A 631 -20.28 19.88 24.44
CA LYS A 631 -19.08 20.26 25.19
C LYS A 631 -18.06 20.97 24.31
N LEU A 632 -17.75 20.44 23.13
CA LEU A 632 -16.77 21.03 22.21
C LEU A 632 -17.19 22.44 21.72
N ILE A 633 -18.49 22.66 21.52
CA ILE A 633 -19.04 23.98 21.18
C ILE A 633 -18.94 24.93 22.37
N LYS A 634 -19.34 24.50 23.58
CA LYS A 634 -19.28 25.33 24.81
C LYS A 634 -17.86 25.73 25.18
N ASP A 635 -16.91 24.79 25.02
CA ASP A 635 -15.50 24.99 25.30
C ASP A 635 -14.78 25.76 24.17
N LYS A 636 -15.50 26.13 23.10
CA LYS A 636 -15.00 26.88 21.93
C LYS A 636 -13.87 26.19 21.18
N PHE A 637 -13.87 24.86 21.15
CA PHE A 637 -13.01 24.10 20.26
C PHE A 637 -13.59 23.99 18.85
N ILE A 638 -14.92 24.09 18.73
CA ILE A 638 -15.67 24.00 17.48
C ILE A 638 -16.71 25.12 17.43
N PHE A 639 -16.91 25.68 16.25
CA PHE A 639 -17.88 26.73 15.97
C PHE A 639 -18.88 26.26 14.91
N PRO A 640 -20.18 26.47 15.13
CA PRO A 640 -21.15 26.20 14.09
C PRO A 640 -21.17 27.30 13.03
N SER A 641 -21.28 26.89 11.77
CA SER A 641 -21.38 27.76 10.62
C SER A 641 -22.44 27.23 9.63
N TYR A 642 -22.65 27.97 8.55
CA TYR A 642 -23.62 27.67 7.52
C TYR A 642 -23.04 27.93 6.12
N MET A 643 -23.68 27.34 5.13
CA MET A 643 -23.38 27.56 3.72
C MET A 643 -24.64 27.93 2.96
N GLY A 644 -24.50 28.79 1.96
CA GLY A 644 -25.63 29.21 1.14
C GLY A 644 -25.28 29.31 -0.35
N ILE A 645 -26.27 28.99 -1.18
CA ILE A 645 -26.19 29.11 -2.63
C ILE A 645 -26.47 30.56 -3.00
N ILE A 646 -25.53 31.22 -3.65
CA ILE A 646 -25.70 32.60 -4.10
C ILE A 646 -26.68 32.60 -5.28
N LYS A 647 -27.79 33.34 -5.14
CA LYS A 647 -28.81 33.48 -6.19
C LYS A 647 -28.72 34.82 -6.91
N LYS A 648 -28.17 35.85 -6.26
CA LYS A 648 -27.92 37.15 -6.87
C LYS A 648 -26.75 37.84 -6.16
N ALA A 649 -25.76 38.28 -6.95
CA ALA A 649 -24.68 39.13 -6.48
C ALA A 649 -24.39 40.24 -7.50
N THR A 650 -24.10 41.45 -7.02
CA THR A 650 -23.82 42.63 -7.83
C THR A 650 -22.46 43.22 -7.50
N CYS A 651 -21.82 43.84 -8.50
CA CYS A 651 -20.60 44.62 -8.29
C CYS A 651 -20.94 45.98 -7.68
N SER A 652 -20.30 46.34 -6.57
CA SER A 652 -20.50 47.64 -5.91
C SER A 652 -20.16 48.85 -6.80
N LYS A 653 -19.25 48.67 -7.77
CA LYS A 653 -18.75 49.75 -8.64
C LYS A 653 -19.57 49.92 -9.91
N THR A 654 -20.02 48.84 -10.53
CA THR A 654 -20.72 48.88 -11.83
C THR A 654 -22.22 48.60 -11.72
N GLY A 655 -22.70 48.03 -10.61
CA GLY A 655 -24.09 47.57 -10.44
C GLY A 655 -24.47 46.36 -11.28
N SER A 656 -23.57 45.83 -12.11
CA SER A 656 -23.80 44.65 -12.94
C SER A 656 -23.76 43.36 -12.12
N ASP A 657 -24.28 42.27 -12.68
CA ASP A 657 -24.11 40.92 -12.13
C ASP A 657 -22.61 40.62 -11.93
N TYR A 658 -22.24 40.28 -10.69
CA TYR A 658 -20.85 40.07 -10.31
C TYR A 658 -20.23 38.83 -10.98
N PHE A 659 -21.04 37.81 -11.29
CA PHE A 659 -20.57 36.55 -11.90
C PHE A 659 -20.13 36.73 -13.35
N THR A 660 -20.71 37.71 -14.05
CA THR A 660 -20.42 38.00 -15.47
C THR A 660 -19.62 39.28 -15.68
N SER A 661 -19.41 40.09 -14.63
CA SER A 661 -18.60 41.30 -14.68
C SER A 661 -17.10 41.00 -14.80
N ASP A 662 -16.37 41.89 -15.49
CA ASP A 662 -14.89 41.84 -15.55
C ASP A 662 -14.21 42.42 -14.30
N THR A 663 -14.97 43.04 -13.40
CA THR A 663 -14.46 43.65 -12.16
C THR A 663 -14.23 42.61 -11.06
N SER A 664 -13.17 42.77 -10.25
CA SER A 664 -12.77 41.82 -9.20
C SER A 664 -12.58 42.52 -7.86
N LYS A 665 -13.06 41.88 -6.78
CA LYS A 665 -12.89 42.33 -5.38
C LYS A 665 -11.43 42.27 -4.90
N TYR A 666 -10.56 41.55 -5.61
CA TYR A 666 -9.14 41.44 -5.29
C TYR A 666 -8.26 42.27 -6.23
N LEU A 667 -8.59 42.30 -7.52
CA LEU A 667 -7.73 42.93 -8.53
C LEU A 667 -8.00 44.42 -8.76
N ASP A 668 -9.17 44.93 -8.35
CA ASP A 668 -9.55 46.33 -8.57
C ASP A 668 -9.76 47.08 -7.24
N ASN A 669 -9.37 48.35 -7.23
CA ASN A 669 -9.63 49.24 -6.12
C ASN A 669 -11.14 49.57 -6.00
N ASP A 670 -11.60 49.62 -4.75
CA ASP A 670 -12.96 50.01 -4.35
C ASP A 670 -14.08 49.13 -4.94
N VAL A 671 -13.78 47.86 -5.22
CA VAL A 671 -14.75 46.86 -5.68
C VAL A 671 -15.05 45.86 -4.58
N THR A 672 -16.33 45.63 -4.31
CA THR A 672 -16.82 44.56 -3.44
C THR A 672 -17.92 43.78 -4.13
N MET A 673 -18.04 42.50 -3.78
CA MET A 673 -19.17 41.67 -4.20
C MET A 673 -20.31 41.82 -3.19
N VAL A 674 -21.42 42.41 -3.62
CA VAL A 674 -22.63 42.57 -2.81
C VAL A 674 -23.54 41.37 -3.04
N ILE A 675 -23.70 40.51 -2.03
CA ILE A 675 -24.64 39.38 -2.10
C ILE A 675 -26.04 39.89 -1.75
N GLU A 676 -26.90 40.01 -2.75
CA GLU A 676 -28.27 40.50 -2.56
C GLU A 676 -29.25 39.39 -2.20
N LYS A 677 -29.00 38.16 -2.67
CA LYS A 677 -29.86 37.02 -2.39
C LYS A 677 -29.05 35.73 -2.25
N ILE A 678 -29.26 35.04 -1.12
CA ILE A 678 -28.68 33.74 -0.82
C ILE A 678 -29.80 32.76 -0.46
N LYS A 679 -29.68 31.50 -0.85
CA LYS A 679 -30.54 30.39 -0.40
C LYS A 679 -29.72 29.53 0.56
N LEU A 680 -30.15 29.41 1.81
CA LEU A 680 -29.51 28.54 2.79
C LEU A 680 -29.46 27.09 2.26
N ALA A 681 -28.29 26.46 2.35
CA ALA A 681 -28.07 25.11 1.82
C ALA A 681 -27.79 24.09 2.93
N GLY A 682 -27.18 24.51 4.04
CA GLY A 682 -26.95 23.64 5.19
C GLY A 682 -26.06 24.28 6.25
N PHE A 683 -25.84 23.53 7.33
CA PHE A 683 -25.03 23.91 8.48
C PHE A 683 -23.92 22.90 8.70
N PHE A 684 -22.81 23.34 9.26
CA PHE A 684 -21.63 22.51 9.51
C PHE A 684 -20.78 23.04 10.67
N CYS A 685 -19.89 22.20 11.17
CA CYS A 685 -18.92 22.58 12.19
C CYS A 685 -17.57 23.01 11.57
N THR A 686 -16.94 24.03 12.15
CA THR A 686 -15.61 24.53 11.80
C THR A 686 -14.78 24.82 13.05
N ASP A 687 -13.49 25.04 12.93
CA ASP A 687 -12.54 25.29 14.03
C ASP A 687 -12.15 26.77 14.16
N GLU A 688 -12.67 27.63 13.29
CA GLU A 688 -12.43 29.07 13.30
C GLU A 688 -13.78 29.81 13.35
N GLU A 689 -13.94 30.71 14.34
CA GLU A 689 -15.16 31.51 14.50
C GLU A 689 -15.29 32.51 13.35
N PHE A 690 -16.36 32.40 12.56
CA PHE A 690 -16.67 33.39 11.53
C PHE A 690 -17.39 34.60 12.18
N ILE A 691 -16.62 35.62 12.56
CA ILE A 691 -17.16 36.86 13.11
C ILE A 691 -17.62 37.75 11.94
N ARG A 692 -18.93 38.01 11.87
CA ARG A 692 -19.58 38.81 10.82
C ARG A 692 -19.13 40.27 10.78
#